data_AF-A0A178EXQ7-F1
#
_entry.id   AF-A0A178EXQ7-F1
#
_cell.length_a   1.000
_cell.length_b   1.000
_cell.length_c   1.000
_cell.angle_alpha   90.00
_cell.angle_beta   90.00
_cell.angle_gamma   90.00
#
_symmetry.space_group_name_H-M   'P 1'
#
loop_
_entity.id
_entity.type
_entity.pdbx_description
1 polymer ?
#
loop_
_entity_poly.entity_id
_entity_poly.type
_entity_poly.pdbx_seq_one_letter_code
_entity_poly.pdbx_strand_id
1 'polypeptide(L)'
;MAGAGLSKRGAANVDRIMPGISAALLERTKPTAPRIDLSTAENWLLRDEIIELTKDGIRDGLKPHHLSYPNEFAGDADLIKALVAFFNEYFHPHIPVEPDHVATAPGAATCLNTFLYNTCEPGEGVLVPAPFWNGFDWLFTARSSAVPVMVHVEKSEDTLTAQLIPALEKAYSESKIPIRGLLLTNPHNPFGQCYPKSVLEDCIKFCHGKGIHYISDEVYALSSFENPEIPDAAPFVSALQIDVAGLGCDLSRVHTFWSTSKDFGSNGFRVGCSVTQANKEMHVALALASNTETSSLAAVASTALLTSPKLPDLLQLNSQRLKEAYIIITGFFKRKGIRYIPVNSAPYVFARLVPNAQSWEEESFMIGQLKLAGVVVSSGKAYHVNEEEKGWCRMTFALERSRLEEAIKRMETVIGQQERYPLPTMGALRNKDLHPANGSIIPHLLLLAAQLLILAGPRQLPGSRIVAATVILTLAVAAQCNRFTNNPGLANLFALAWPHWLSALEKTVFASPGGPENDLWRIDRATREAIAWPALSWRKIKWAVTIVLNLRGIRWSYQVKNVPPVAGLDRMSRARFLIWRLTEFALVILMADLVSQMGRRLFFSNAPGVVGTLDSKYITVSDHRLGWSFLKALTFGLGPYYFINMQYLVVSIVAVALGISRPSDWPPLFGKLKEATTMRNFWGIFWHQMLRRSLSTITGAFVDAVGIHRGTNASSYTQLWLAFTISGVMHALSQLLMPRPANITPGEIVIGIFLFFPCQAAMITAEDFVIWLWKKRLGLQTPRWAPAVGYVWVVCALWFSLPFAGDAMVRLKMGEVSPLPFTLAAPLVRMIPVP
;
A
#
# COMPACT_ATOMS: atom_id res chain seq x y z
N MET A 1 -8.29 4.48 -16.52
CA MET A 1 -9.55 5.08 -17.02
C MET A 1 -9.54 5.03 -18.53
N ALA A 2 -10.40 4.23 -19.17
CA ALA A 2 -10.73 4.37 -20.59
C ALA A 2 -11.95 5.29 -20.71
N GLY A 3 -11.73 6.60 -20.84
CA GLY A 3 -12.82 7.59 -20.87
C GLY A 3 -12.42 9.03 -21.20
N ALA A 4 -11.15 9.32 -21.48
CA ALA A 4 -10.66 10.67 -21.75
C ALA A 4 -10.41 10.96 -23.25
N GLY A 5 -10.96 10.17 -24.17
CA GLY A 5 -10.70 10.32 -25.61
C GLY A 5 -9.26 9.95 -26.06
N LEU A 6 -8.45 9.38 -25.17
CA LEU A 6 -7.11 8.90 -25.50
C LEU A 6 -7.15 7.63 -26.36
N SER A 7 -6.16 7.47 -27.25
CA SER A 7 -5.92 6.19 -27.93
C SER A 7 -5.67 5.08 -26.90
N LYS A 8 -5.91 3.80 -27.26
CA LYS A 8 -5.67 2.66 -26.37
C LYS A 8 -4.23 2.67 -25.81
N ARG A 9 -3.25 3.01 -26.65
CA ARG A 9 -1.83 3.18 -26.27
C ARG A 9 -1.66 4.34 -25.27
N GLY A 10 -2.23 5.51 -25.57
CA GLY A 10 -2.17 6.68 -24.70
C GLY A 10 -2.81 6.44 -23.33
N ALA A 11 -3.99 5.83 -23.29
CA ALA A 11 -4.68 5.47 -22.05
C ALA A 11 -3.87 4.47 -21.22
N ALA A 12 -3.32 3.42 -21.84
CA ALA A 12 -2.48 2.43 -21.16
C ALA A 12 -1.21 3.06 -20.56
N ASN A 13 -0.54 3.94 -21.30
CA ASN A 13 0.63 4.67 -20.80
C ASN A 13 0.29 5.57 -19.62
N VAL A 14 -0.80 6.34 -19.72
CA VAL A 14 -1.28 7.22 -18.65
C VAL A 14 -1.62 6.40 -17.41
N ASP A 15 -2.37 5.31 -17.54
CA ASP A 15 -2.72 4.44 -16.43
C ASP A 15 -1.49 3.82 -15.76
N ARG A 16 -0.43 3.51 -16.52
CA ARG A 16 0.82 2.94 -16.00
C ARG A 16 1.75 3.97 -15.34
N ILE A 17 1.84 5.18 -15.88
CA ILE A 17 2.86 6.19 -15.49
C ILE A 17 2.31 7.23 -14.50
N MET A 18 1.05 7.65 -14.65
CA MET A 18 0.47 8.73 -13.83
C MET A 18 0.51 8.48 -12.33
N PRO A 19 0.36 7.24 -11.80
CA PRO A 19 0.52 7.00 -10.37
C PRO A 19 1.90 7.43 -9.84
N GLY A 20 2.97 7.14 -10.59
CA GLY A 20 4.34 7.53 -10.23
C GLY A 20 4.56 9.04 -10.33
N ILE A 21 4.08 9.68 -11.40
CA ILE A 21 4.16 11.15 -11.57
C ILE A 21 3.38 11.86 -10.46
N SER A 22 2.17 11.42 -10.17
CA SER A 22 1.33 12.01 -9.13
C SER A 22 1.97 11.89 -7.74
N ALA A 23 2.56 10.74 -7.43
CA ALA A 23 3.33 10.55 -6.20
C ALA A 23 4.53 11.50 -6.13
N ALA A 24 5.30 11.64 -7.21
CA ALA A 24 6.44 12.54 -7.27
C ALA A 24 6.04 14.02 -7.15
N LEU A 25 4.94 14.45 -7.77
CA LEU A 25 4.40 15.81 -7.67
C LEU A 25 3.89 16.12 -6.26
N LEU A 26 3.10 15.22 -5.67
CA LEU A 26 2.62 15.37 -4.29
C LEU A 26 3.79 15.44 -3.30
N GLU A 27 4.87 14.69 -3.53
CA GLU A 27 6.08 14.79 -2.72
C GLU A 27 6.84 16.11 -2.88
N ARG A 28 6.83 16.73 -4.07
CA ARG A 28 7.45 18.06 -4.29
C ARG A 28 6.71 19.17 -3.54
N THR A 29 5.43 18.97 -3.20
CA THR A 29 4.63 19.93 -2.44
C THR A 29 4.80 19.83 -0.91
N LYS A 30 5.49 18.79 -0.41
CA LYS A 30 5.75 18.65 1.04
C LYS A 30 6.94 19.54 1.44
N PRO A 31 6.83 20.37 2.49
CA PRO A 31 7.97 21.10 3.02
C PRO A 31 8.95 20.10 3.65
N THR A 32 10.03 19.79 2.94
CA THR A 32 11.13 18.95 3.41
C THR A 32 12.44 19.72 3.35
N ALA A 33 13.45 19.29 4.10
CA ALA A 33 14.81 19.81 3.98
C ALA A 33 15.26 19.87 2.50
N PRO A 34 16.08 20.85 2.09
CA PRO A 34 16.59 20.94 0.73
C PRO A 34 17.23 19.62 0.31
N ARG A 35 16.67 18.96 -0.71
CA ARG A 35 17.12 17.63 -1.13
C ARG A 35 18.38 17.75 -1.99
N ILE A 36 19.33 16.85 -1.76
CA ILE A 36 20.47 16.63 -2.65
C ILE A 36 20.17 15.35 -3.45
N ASP A 37 20.07 15.51 -4.77
CA ASP A 37 19.75 14.42 -5.68
C ASP A 37 21.03 13.74 -6.16
N LEU A 38 21.29 12.54 -5.66
CA LEU A 38 22.33 11.64 -6.16
C LEU A 38 21.76 10.58 -7.12
N SER A 39 20.45 10.54 -7.36
CA SER A 39 19.81 9.51 -8.19
C SER A 39 19.96 9.80 -9.69
N THR A 40 19.96 11.08 -10.07
CA THR A 40 20.01 11.53 -11.46
C THR A 40 21.44 11.61 -11.99
N ALA A 41 21.68 11.06 -13.19
CA ALA A 41 22.99 11.08 -13.86
C ALA A 41 23.24 12.44 -14.55
N GLU A 42 23.44 13.51 -13.78
CA GLU A 42 23.82 14.80 -14.34
C GLU A 42 25.24 15.13 -13.96
N ASN A 43 26.04 15.55 -14.93
CA ASN A 43 27.36 16.10 -14.66
C ASN A 43 27.24 17.60 -14.36
N TRP A 44 27.46 17.99 -13.11
CA TRP A 44 27.48 19.38 -12.68
C TRP A 44 28.89 19.98 -12.66
N LEU A 45 29.92 19.20 -12.94
CA LEU A 45 31.30 19.58 -12.70
C LEU A 45 31.89 20.54 -13.74
N LEU A 46 31.22 20.76 -14.87
CA LEU A 46 31.72 21.64 -15.95
C LEU A 46 30.75 22.77 -16.34
N ARG A 47 29.65 22.94 -15.59
CA ARG A 47 28.55 23.79 -16.07
C ARG A 47 28.92 25.26 -16.21
N ASP A 48 29.82 25.76 -15.38
CA ASP A 48 30.28 27.15 -15.43
C ASP A 48 31.08 27.42 -16.71
N GLU A 49 31.95 26.49 -17.12
CA GLU A 49 32.69 26.63 -18.37
C GLU A 49 31.77 26.47 -19.59
N ILE A 50 30.84 25.52 -19.53
CA ILE A 50 29.91 25.24 -20.64
C ILE A 50 28.92 26.38 -20.83
N ILE A 51 28.40 27.00 -19.76
CA ILE A 51 27.42 28.08 -19.89
C ILE A 51 28.04 29.33 -20.52
N GLU A 52 29.27 29.69 -20.18
CA GLU A 52 29.93 30.86 -20.77
C GLU A 52 30.29 30.61 -22.24
N LEU A 53 30.86 29.43 -22.55
CA LEU A 53 31.16 29.05 -23.92
C LEU A 53 29.91 29.09 -24.80
N THR A 54 28.79 28.58 -24.29
CA THR A 54 27.54 28.50 -25.06
C THR A 54 26.85 29.86 -25.22
N LYS A 55 26.94 30.75 -24.21
CA LYS A 55 26.49 32.15 -24.36
C LYS A 55 27.25 32.87 -25.47
N ASP A 56 28.57 32.73 -25.50
CA ASP A 56 29.41 33.30 -26.55
C ASP A 56 29.05 32.72 -27.92
N GLY A 57 28.94 31.39 -27.99
CA GLY A 57 28.54 30.68 -29.20
C GLY A 57 27.17 31.12 -29.75
N ILE A 58 26.18 31.35 -28.88
CA ILE A 58 24.87 31.86 -29.27
C ILE A 58 24.97 33.31 -29.74
N ARG A 59 25.65 34.18 -28.99
CA ARG A 59 25.82 35.61 -29.34
C ARG A 59 26.44 35.76 -30.72
N ASP A 60 27.48 34.99 -31.00
CA ASP A 60 28.30 35.14 -32.20
C ASP A 60 27.77 34.30 -33.38
N GLY A 61 27.14 33.15 -33.09
CA GLY A 61 26.68 32.15 -34.05
C GLY A 61 25.21 32.27 -34.46
N LEU A 62 24.32 32.86 -33.65
CA LEU A 62 22.89 32.94 -34.00
C LEU A 62 22.65 33.94 -35.15
N LYS A 63 22.43 33.40 -36.35
CA LYS A 63 22.11 34.15 -37.59
C LYS A 63 20.62 34.10 -37.96
N PRO A 64 20.10 35.01 -38.81
CA PRO A 64 18.69 35.03 -39.22
C PRO A 64 18.16 33.73 -39.81
N HIS A 65 18.99 32.96 -40.55
CA HIS A 65 18.55 31.69 -41.15
C HIS A 65 18.22 30.61 -40.11
N HIS A 66 18.77 30.68 -38.89
CA HIS A 66 18.42 29.74 -37.80
C HIS A 66 17.00 29.94 -37.27
N LEU A 67 16.33 31.05 -37.63
CA LEU A 67 14.90 31.26 -37.38
C LEU A 67 14.01 30.55 -38.41
N SER A 68 14.61 29.94 -39.43
CA SER A 68 13.93 29.13 -40.45
C SER A 68 14.11 27.64 -40.16
N TYR A 69 13.44 26.79 -40.95
CA TYR A 69 13.71 25.35 -40.92
C TYR A 69 15.16 25.06 -41.34
N PRO A 70 15.80 24.03 -40.76
CA PRO A 70 17.14 23.60 -41.18
C PRO A 70 17.17 23.26 -42.68
N ASN A 71 18.30 23.57 -43.32
CA ASN A 71 18.50 23.25 -44.74
C ASN A 71 18.71 21.75 -44.99
N GLU A 72 19.17 21.02 -43.97
CA GLU A 72 19.43 19.58 -44.04
C GLU A 72 18.28 18.79 -43.38
N PHE A 73 17.93 17.66 -43.97
CA PHE A 73 16.80 16.85 -43.52
C PHE A 73 17.07 16.13 -42.19
N ALA A 74 18.33 15.75 -41.95
CA ALA A 74 18.73 14.96 -40.77
C ALA A 74 19.08 15.84 -39.54
N GLY A 75 19.08 17.16 -39.68
CA GLY A 75 19.48 18.09 -38.62
C GLY A 75 19.99 19.41 -39.13
N ASP A 76 20.52 20.25 -38.25
CA ASP A 76 21.24 21.46 -38.66
C ASP A 76 22.59 21.10 -39.33
N ALA A 77 22.90 21.73 -40.46
CA ALA A 77 24.06 21.39 -41.29
C ALA A 77 25.39 21.62 -40.56
N ASP A 78 25.51 22.74 -39.85
CA ASP A 78 26.74 23.09 -39.13
C ASP A 78 26.91 22.17 -37.92
N LEU A 79 25.82 21.79 -37.25
CA LEU A 79 25.85 20.79 -36.19
C LEU A 79 26.27 19.41 -36.70
N ILE A 80 25.71 18.93 -37.82
CA ILE A 80 26.10 17.65 -38.42
C ILE A 80 27.59 17.66 -38.76
N LYS A 81 28.07 18.73 -39.39
CA LYS A 81 29.49 18.88 -39.70
C LYS A 81 30.37 18.86 -38.45
N ALA A 82 29.96 19.54 -37.39
CA ALA A 82 30.65 19.52 -36.10
C ALA A 82 30.67 18.12 -35.47
N LEU A 83 29.54 17.40 -35.51
CA LEU A 83 29.44 16.03 -35.01
C LEU A 83 30.33 15.07 -35.80
N VAL A 84 30.35 15.17 -37.14
CA VAL A 84 31.22 14.37 -38.01
C VAL A 84 32.69 14.58 -37.64
N ALA A 85 33.13 15.82 -37.52
CA ALA A 85 34.50 16.14 -37.10
C ALA A 85 34.79 15.58 -35.70
N PHE A 86 33.85 15.75 -34.77
CA PHE A 86 33.96 15.27 -33.40
C PHE A 86 34.05 13.74 -33.30
N PHE A 87 33.24 12.98 -34.02
CA PHE A 87 33.33 11.51 -34.03
C PHE A 87 34.65 11.04 -34.63
N ASN A 88 35.07 11.62 -35.76
CA ASN A 88 36.33 11.24 -36.39
C ASN A 88 37.54 11.52 -35.48
N GLU A 89 37.50 12.63 -34.73
CA GLU A 89 38.57 13.02 -33.80
C GLU A 89 38.56 12.22 -32.50
N TYR A 90 37.41 12.06 -31.83
CA TYR A 90 37.35 11.55 -30.45
C TYR A 90 36.84 10.11 -30.32
N PHE A 91 36.17 9.58 -31.34
CA PHE A 91 35.67 8.19 -31.36
C PHE A 91 36.54 7.29 -32.24
N HIS A 92 37.50 7.84 -32.98
CA HIS A 92 38.49 7.14 -33.81
C HIS A 92 37.90 5.99 -34.66
N PRO A 93 36.84 6.23 -35.44
CA PRO A 93 36.10 5.18 -36.10
C PRO A 93 36.99 4.44 -37.14
N HIS A 94 36.76 3.13 -37.31
CA HIS A 94 37.48 2.29 -38.27
C HIS A 94 37.23 2.75 -39.70
N ILE A 95 35.98 3.12 -40.00
CA ILE A 95 35.58 3.81 -41.22
C ILE A 95 35.24 5.25 -40.83
N PRO A 96 35.78 6.29 -41.51
CA PRO A 96 35.42 7.66 -41.21
C PRO A 96 33.90 7.89 -41.21
N VAL A 97 33.41 8.66 -40.25
CA VAL A 97 32.01 9.09 -40.21
C VAL A 97 31.81 10.19 -41.25
N GLU A 98 30.75 10.09 -42.04
CA GLU A 98 30.36 11.06 -43.08
C GLU A 98 29.01 11.70 -42.72
N PRO A 99 28.67 12.87 -43.30
CA PRO A 99 27.42 13.56 -42.98
C PRO A 99 26.15 12.72 -43.16
N ASP A 100 26.08 11.87 -44.18
CA ASP A 100 24.94 10.98 -44.45
C ASP A 100 24.90 9.73 -43.55
N HIS A 101 25.82 9.61 -42.59
CA HIS A 101 25.74 8.63 -41.51
C HIS A 101 25.02 9.16 -40.27
N VAL A 102 24.89 10.49 -40.13
CA VAL A 102 24.49 11.15 -38.87
C VAL A 102 23.08 11.72 -38.95
N ALA A 103 22.22 11.34 -38.02
CA ALA A 103 20.91 11.98 -37.81
C ALA A 103 20.81 12.54 -36.40
N THR A 104 20.32 13.77 -36.27
CA THR A 104 20.17 14.45 -34.98
C THR A 104 18.76 14.28 -34.42
N ALA A 105 18.65 14.27 -33.10
CA ALA A 105 17.36 14.28 -32.40
C ALA A 105 17.46 15.03 -31.08
N PRO A 106 16.31 15.35 -30.43
CA PRO A 106 16.25 15.95 -29.09
C PRO A 106 16.83 15.11 -27.93
N GLY A 107 18.13 14.79 -27.97
CA GLY A 107 18.84 13.92 -27.04
C GLY A 107 18.90 12.45 -27.44
N ALA A 108 19.85 11.70 -26.84
CA ALA A 108 20.08 10.28 -27.13
C ALA A 108 18.86 9.39 -26.84
N ALA A 109 18.06 9.74 -25.82
CA ALA A 109 16.82 9.02 -25.52
C ALA A 109 15.82 9.07 -26.68
N THR A 110 15.75 10.19 -27.41
CA THR A 110 14.90 10.33 -28.59
C THR A 110 15.48 9.55 -29.77
N CYS A 111 16.81 9.55 -29.95
CA CYS A 111 17.49 8.72 -30.97
C CYS A 111 17.15 7.24 -30.80
N LEU A 112 17.23 6.73 -29.57
CA LEU A 112 16.86 5.36 -29.27
C LEU A 112 15.35 5.12 -29.46
N ASN A 113 14.51 6.08 -29.07
CA ASN A 113 13.06 5.95 -29.25
C ASN A 113 12.65 5.86 -30.73
N THR A 114 13.24 6.70 -31.59
CA THR A 114 12.99 6.69 -33.03
C THR A 114 13.54 5.43 -33.67
N PHE A 115 14.68 4.92 -33.19
CA PHE A 115 15.19 3.61 -33.63
C PHE A 115 14.19 2.49 -33.33
N LEU A 116 13.75 2.37 -32.07
CA LEU A 116 12.78 1.36 -31.64
C LEU A 116 11.45 1.48 -32.40
N TYR A 117 11.01 2.71 -32.70
CA TYR A 117 9.81 2.95 -33.50
C TYR A 117 9.94 2.40 -34.93
N ASN A 118 11.13 2.48 -35.53
CA ASN A 118 11.38 2.01 -36.90
C ASN A 118 11.74 0.52 -36.98
N THR A 119 12.24 -0.09 -35.90
CA THR A 119 12.70 -1.49 -35.92
C THR A 119 11.78 -2.50 -35.24
N CYS A 120 10.89 -2.07 -34.36
CA CYS A 120 10.07 -2.95 -33.54
C CYS A 120 8.58 -2.76 -33.79
N GLU A 121 7.88 -3.87 -33.99
CA GLU A 121 6.43 -3.92 -33.88
C GLU A 121 5.98 -3.94 -32.41
N PRO A 122 4.73 -3.53 -32.10
CA PRO A 122 4.19 -3.62 -30.75
C PRO A 122 4.27 -5.05 -30.17
N GLY A 123 4.96 -5.19 -29.04
CA GLY A 123 5.16 -6.47 -28.35
C GLY A 123 6.45 -7.21 -28.73
N GLU A 124 7.21 -6.74 -29.72
CA GLU A 124 8.56 -7.28 -30.00
C GLU A 124 9.60 -6.78 -28.99
N GLY A 125 10.70 -7.52 -28.86
CA GLY A 125 11.69 -7.32 -27.82
C GLY A 125 13.06 -6.85 -28.32
N VAL A 126 13.81 -6.19 -27.44
CA VAL A 126 15.25 -5.92 -27.59
C VAL A 126 15.94 -6.38 -26.32
N LEU A 127 17.01 -7.17 -26.46
CA LEU A 127 17.80 -7.68 -25.35
C LEU A 127 18.54 -6.52 -24.67
N VAL A 128 18.51 -6.47 -23.35
CA VAL A 128 19.22 -5.48 -22.53
C VAL A 128 19.88 -6.20 -21.34
N PRO A 129 21.21 -6.18 -21.23
CA PRO A 129 21.90 -6.77 -20.09
C PRO A 129 21.54 -6.06 -18.79
N ALA A 130 21.12 -6.82 -17.79
CA ALA A 130 20.78 -6.32 -16.46
C ALA A 130 21.98 -6.48 -15.51
N PRO A 131 22.21 -5.54 -14.58
CA PRO A 131 21.38 -4.36 -14.31
C PRO A 131 21.58 -3.24 -15.35
N PHE A 132 20.49 -2.54 -15.71
CA PHE A 132 20.51 -1.43 -16.68
C PHE A 132 19.74 -0.20 -16.20
N TRP A 133 19.86 0.91 -16.94
CA TRP A 133 19.14 2.14 -16.63
C TRP A 133 17.62 1.97 -16.67
N ASN A 134 16.99 2.16 -15.52
CA ASN A 134 15.55 2.04 -15.31
C ASN A 134 14.66 2.87 -16.25
N GLY A 135 15.20 3.89 -16.91
CA GLY A 135 14.47 4.66 -17.92
C GLY A 135 14.09 3.85 -19.16
N PHE A 136 14.76 2.75 -19.47
CA PHE A 136 14.42 1.88 -20.60
C PHE A 136 13.03 1.24 -20.47
N ASP A 137 12.57 0.95 -19.24
CA ASP A 137 11.24 0.41 -18.97
C ASP A 137 10.13 1.30 -19.56
N TRP A 138 10.32 2.62 -19.46
CA TRP A 138 9.41 3.60 -20.00
C TRP A 138 9.69 3.89 -21.48
N LEU A 139 10.97 4.09 -21.84
CA LEU A 139 11.39 4.54 -23.16
C LEU A 139 10.95 3.57 -24.27
N PHE A 140 11.08 2.26 -24.04
CA PHE A 140 10.76 1.23 -25.03
C PHE A 140 9.24 1.12 -25.26
N THR A 141 8.48 1.26 -24.18
CA THR A 141 7.06 0.92 -24.19
C THR A 141 6.17 2.11 -24.56
N ALA A 142 6.55 3.34 -24.16
CA ALA A 142 5.68 4.51 -24.27
C ALA A 142 5.25 4.84 -25.71
N ARG A 143 6.18 4.84 -26.69
CA ARG A 143 5.86 5.15 -28.09
C ARG A 143 5.78 3.90 -28.95
N SER A 144 6.78 3.04 -28.90
CA SER A 144 6.92 1.86 -29.77
C SER A 144 6.18 0.63 -29.25
N SER A 145 5.84 0.59 -27.96
CA SER A 145 5.31 -0.64 -27.32
C SER A 145 6.26 -1.84 -27.45
N ALA A 146 7.56 -1.57 -27.58
CA ALA A 146 8.62 -2.57 -27.54
C ALA A 146 8.88 -3.01 -26.10
N VAL A 147 9.49 -4.18 -25.93
CA VAL A 147 9.77 -4.80 -24.64
C VAL A 147 11.28 -4.88 -24.39
N PRO A 148 11.82 -4.28 -23.32
CA PRO A 148 13.20 -4.56 -22.91
C PRO A 148 13.25 -5.99 -22.33
N VAL A 149 13.92 -6.89 -23.03
CA VAL A 149 14.09 -8.29 -22.61
C VAL A 149 15.37 -8.38 -21.80
N MET A 150 15.22 -8.56 -20.50
CA MET A 150 16.31 -8.52 -19.53
C MET A 150 17.22 -9.74 -19.68
N VAL A 151 18.53 -9.51 -19.70
CA VAL A 151 19.54 -10.57 -19.76
C VAL A 151 20.36 -10.55 -18.49
N HIS A 152 20.16 -11.57 -17.65
CA HIS A 152 20.87 -11.72 -16.39
C HIS A 152 22.01 -12.74 -16.53
N VAL A 153 23.19 -12.35 -16.09
CA VAL A 153 24.29 -13.26 -15.72
C VAL A 153 24.15 -13.66 -14.25
N GLU A 154 24.87 -14.71 -13.82
CA GLU A 154 24.76 -15.25 -12.45
C GLU A 154 25.09 -14.19 -11.38
N LYS A 155 26.20 -13.47 -11.56
CA LYS A 155 26.55 -12.30 -10.76
C LYS A 155 26.47 -11.06 -11.61
N SER A 156 25.74 -10.04 -11.16
CA SER A 156 25.53 -8.80 -11.90
C SER A 156 26.85 -8.17 -12.40
N GLU A 157 27.92 -8.25 -11.60
CA GLU A 157 29.25 -7.74 -11.94
C GLU A 157 29.90 -8.42 -13.17
N ASP A 158 29.52 -9.66 -13.49
CA ASP A 158 30.07 -10.42 -14.62
C ASP A 158 29.48 -10.00 -15.98
N THR A 159 28.54 -9.06 -16.01
CA THR A 159 27.87 -8.56 -17.23
C THR A 159 28.85 -7.97 -18.24
N LEU A 160 29.99 -7.46 -17.78
CA LEU A 160 31.04 -6.87 -18.63
C LEU A 160 32.05 -7.89 -19.16
N THR A 161 31.82 -9.19 -18.93
CA THR A 161 32.76 -10.26 -19.26
C THR A 161 32.21 -11.16 -20.38
N ALA A 162 33.02 -12.14 -20.80
CA ALA A 162 32.59 -13.17 -21.77
C ALA A 162 31.36 -13.99 -21.29
N GLN A 163 31.02 -13.97 -20.00
CA GLN A 163 29.81 -14.62 -19.47
C GLN A 163 28.51 -14.02 -20.01
N LEU A 164 28.56 -12.82 -20.59
CA LEU A 164 27.41 -12.21 -21.23
C LEU A 164 26.92 -13.02 -22.46
N ILE A 165 27.82 -13.60 -23.26
CA ILE A 165 27.44 -14.27 -24.51
C ILE A 165 26.55 -15.51 -24.27
N PRO A 166 26.90 -16.45 -23.36
CA PRO A 166 26.01 -17.55 -23.02
C PRO A 166 24.65 -17.08 -22.46
N ALA A 167 24.63 -15.99 -21.69
CA ALA A 167 23.39 -15.42 -21.16
C ALA A 167 22.51 -14.82 -22.28
N LEU A 168 23.12 -14.16 -23.27
CA LEU A 168 22.43 -13.67 -24.46
C LEU A 168 21.82 -14.80 -25.29
N GLU A 169 22.58 -15.87 -25.52
CA GLU A 169 22.10 -17.07 -26.23
C GLU A 169 20.91 -17.70 -25.52
N LYS A 170 21.02 -17.88 -24.19
CA LYS A 170 19.92 -18.38 -23.37
C LYS A 170 18.69 -17.49 -23.46
N ALA A 171 18.83 -16.19 -23.21
CA ALA A 171 17.73 -15.24 -23.23
C ALA A 171 17.04 -15.14 -24.60
N TYR A 172 17.80 -15.19 -25.69
CA TYR A 172 17.25 -15.23 -27.04
C TYR A 172 16.45 -16.53 -27.27
N SER A 173 17.00 -17.69 -26.89
CA SER A 173 16.35 -18.98 -27.10
C SER A 173 15.08 -19.19 -26.25
N GLU A 174 15.05 -18.65 -25.04
CA GLU A 174 13.92 -18.75 -24.10
C GLU A 174 12.85 -17.67 -24.33
N SER A 175 13.13 -16.68 -25.19
CA SER A 175 12.21 -15.58 -25.47
C SER A 175 10.92 -16.08 -26.11
N LYS A 176 9.78 -15.63 -25.57
CA LYS A 176 8.44 -15.91 -26.11
C LYS A 176 7.99 -14.88 -27.14
N ILE A 177 8.80 -13.84 -27.37
CA ILE A 177 8.53 -12.75 -28.31
C ILE A 177 9.69 -12.63 -29.31
N PRO A 178 9.43 -12.17 -30.54
CA PRO A 178 10.49 -11.90 -31.50
C PRO A 178 11.49 -10.87 -30.96
N ILE A 179 12.79 -11.16 -31.07
CA ILE A 179 13.87 -10.26 -30.68
C ILE A 179 14.37 -9.52 -31.92
N ARG A 180 14.49 -8.19 -31.83
CA ARG A 180 14.90 -7.31 -32.93
C ARG A 180 16.31 -6.75 -32.77
N GLY A 181 16.88 -6.78 -31.57
CA GLY A 181 18.24 -6.31 -31.34
C GLY A 181 18.77 -6.56 -29.94
N LEU A 182 20.02 -6.15 -29.73
CA LEU A 182 20.72 -6.05 -28.46
C LEU A 182 21.12 -4.60 -28.24
N LEU A 183 20.77 -4.06 -27.07
CA LEU A 183 21.23 -2.74 -26.62
C LEU A 183 22.27 -2.88 -25.53
N LEU A 184 23.45 -2.30 -25.76
CA LEU A 184 24.48 -2.12 -24.75
C LEU A 184 24.64 -0.63 -24.45
N THR A 185 24.79 -0.29 -23.17
CA THR A 185 25.26 1.04 -22.77
C THR A 185 26.75 0.94 -22.47
N ASN A 186 27.60 1.64 -23.22
CA ASN A 186 29.05 1.57 -23.11
C ASN A 186 29.64 2.98 -23.13
N PRO A 187 30.20 3.53 -22.04
CA PRO A 187 30.39 2.93 -20.72
C PRO A 187 29.09 2.52 -19.99
N HIS A 188 29.17 1.47 -19.19
CA HIS A 188 28.01 0.80 -18.57
C HIS A 188 27.30 1.61 -17.49
N ASN A 189 25.97 1.49 -17.44
CA ASN A 189 25.11 2.10 -16.43
C ASN A 189 24.28 1.00 -15.76
N PRO A 190 24.59 0.60 -14.50
CA PRO A 190 25.10 1.47 -13.43
C PRO A 190 26.58 1.34 -13.04
N PHE A 191 27.38 0.50 -13.73
CA PHE A 191 28.71 0.14 -13.22
C PHE A 191 29.82 1.18 -13.43
N GLY A 192 29.69 2.07 -14.40
CA GLY A 192 30.71 3.10 -14.65
C GLY A 192 32.04 2.50 -15.14
N GLN A 193 31.95 1.45 -15.93
CA GLN A 193 33.07 0.75 -16.56
C GLN A 193 32.75 0.48 -18.02
N CYS A 194 33.78 0.35 -18.85
CA CYS A 194 33.63 0.03 -20.27
C CYS A 194 33.61 -1.48 -20.49
N TYR A 195 32.96 -1.91 -21.56
CA TYR A 195 33.09 -3.28 -22.04
C TYR A 195 34.48 -3.48 -22.68
N PRO A 196 35.17 -4.60 -22.43
CA PRO A 196 36.34 -4.98 -23.20
C PRO A 196 36.01 -5.12 -24.68
N LYS A 197 36.94 -4.72 -25.55
CA LYS A 197 36.77 -4.82 -27.02
C LYS A 197 36.33 -6.21 -27.47
N SER A 198 36.93 -7.27 -26.93
CA SER A 198 36.57 -8.65 -27.27
C SER A 198 35.10 -8.98 -26.98
N VAL A 199 34.54 -8.47 -25.88
CA VAL A 199 33.12 -8.68 -25.52
C VAL A 199 32.21 -7.92 -26.49
N LEU A 200 32.58 -6.70 -26.90
CA LEU A 200 31.84 -5.94 -27.91
C LEU A 200 31.83 -6.67 -29.27
N GLU A 201 32.98 -7.18 -29.71
CA GLU A 201 33.11 -7.95 -30.96
C GLU A 201 32.25 -9.23 -30.91
N ASP A 202 32.25 -9.94 -29.78
CA ASP A 202 31.44 -11.15 -29.62
C ASP A 202 29.93 -10.85 -29.56
N CYS A 203 29.53 -9.71 -28.98
CA CYS A 203 28.15 -9.24 -29.03
C CYS A 203 27.71 -8.89 -30.46
N ILE A 204 28.59 -8.29 -31.27
CA ILE A 204 28.31 -8.00 -32.69
C ILE A 204 28.18 -9.32 -33.48
N LYS A 205 29.07 -10.29 -33.27
CA LYS A 205 28.97 -11.63 -33.88
C LYS A 205 27.68 -12.34 -33.49
N PHE A 206 27.29 -12.27 -32.21
CA PHE A 206 26.01 -12.79 -31.74
C PHE A 206 24.84 -12.16 -32.50
N CYS A 207 24.80 -10.82 -32.60
CA CYS A 207 23.73 -10.12 -33.31
C CYS A 207 23.67 -10.51 -34.79
N HIS A 208 24.84 -10.57 -35.45
CA HIS A 208 24.95 -11.00 -36.84
C HIS A 208 24.43 -12.43 -37.04
N GLY A 209 24.85 -13.38 -36.19
CA GLY A 209 24.41 -14.78 -36.25
C GLY A 209 22.91 -14.97 -36.04
N LYS A 210 22.24 -14.04 -35.35
CA LYS A 210 20.77 -14.05 -35.18
C LYS A 210 20.02 -13.16 -36.19
N GLY A 211 20.72 -12.38 -37.00
CA GLY A 211 20.11 -11.42 -37.92
C GLY A 211 19.39 -10.25 -37.22
N ILE A 212 19.84 -9.87 -36.03
CA ILE A 212 19.26 -8.78 -35.22
C ILE A 212 20.19 -7.56 -35.18
N HIS A 213 19.68 -6.40 -34.74
CA HIS A 213 20.46 -5.16 -34.64
C HIS A 213 21.35 -5.11 -33.40
N TYR A 214 22.54 -4.54 -33.54
CA TYR A 214 23.42 -4.15 -32.43
C TYR A 214 23.32 -2.64 -32.21
N ILE A 215 23.00 -2.24 -30.98
CA ILE A 215 22.74 -0.85 -30.59
C ILE A 215 23.71 -0.47 -29.48
N SER A 216 24.61 0.47 -29.75
CA SER A 216 25.59 1.01 -28.81
C SER A 216 25.14 2.38 -28.29
N ASP A 217 24.64 2.45 -27.05
CA ASP A 217 24.40 3.70 -26.34
C ASP A 217 25.71 4.17 -25.69
N GLU A 218 26.36 5.14 -26.32
CA GLU A 218 27.69 5.63 -25.96
C GLU A 218 27.66 6.99 -25.26
N VAL A 219 26.54 7.33 -24.62
CA VAL A 219 26.32 8.68 -24.06
C VAL A 219 27.33 9.11 -22.98
N TYR A 220 28.15 8.19 -22.46
CA TYR A 220 29.19 8.45 -21.46
C TYR A 220 30.63 8.36 -22.02
N ALA A 221 30.80 8.25 -23.35
CA ALA A 221 32.05 7.97 -24.04
C ALA A 221 33.27 8.77 -23.52
N LEU A 222 33.09 10.07 -23.25
CA LEU A 222 34.19 10.98 -22.93
C LEU A 222 34.26 11.35 -21.44
N SER A 223 33.68 10.52 -20.58
CA SER A 223 33.66 10.72 -19.12
C SER A 223 34.65 9.81 -18.37
N SER A 224 35.66 9.30 -19.08
CA SER A 224 36.67 8.40 -18.53
C SER A 224 37.73 9.15 -17.71
N PHE A 225 38.21 8.52 -16.63
CA PHE A 225 39.27 9.03 -15.77
C PHE A 225 40.12 7.91 -15.21
N GLU A 226 41.37 8.24 -14.88
CA GLU A 226 42.31 7.28 -14.30
C GLU A 226 41.89 6.88 -12.88
N ASN A 227 41.74 5.58 -12.64
CA ASN A 227 41.43 5.02 -11.34
C ASN A 227 42.48 3.96 -10.91
N PRO A 228 43.34 4.27 -9.91
CA PRO A 228 44.34 3.33 -9.39
C PRO A 228 43.78 2.03 -8.78
N GLU A 229 42.49 1.96 -8.46
CA GLU A 229 41.85 0.74 -7.94
C GLU A 229 41.64 -0.34 -9.00
N ILE A 230 41.62 0.08 -10.27
CA ILE A 230 41.41 -0.79 -11.45
C ILE A 230 42.36 -0.34 -12.56
N PRO A 231 43.69 -0.49 -12.38
CA PRO A 231 44.69 0.00 -13.33
C PRO A 231 44.57 -0.66 -14.71
N ASP A 232 44.03 -1.88 -14.76
CA ASP A 232 43.81 -2.66 -15.99
C ASP A 232 42.37 -2.53 -16.52
N ALA A 233 41.62 -1.50 -16.11
CA ALA A 233 40.26 -1.30 -16.59
C ALA A 233 40.22 -1.12 -18.11
N ALA A 234 39.24 -1.75 -18.77
CA ALA A 234 39.08 -1.63 -20.20
C ALA A 234 38.91 -0.14 -20.60
N PRO A 235 39.67 0.35 -21.59
CA PRO A 235 39.44 1.68 -22.14
C PRO A 235 38.10 1.72 -22.87
N PHE A 236 37.55 2.92 -23.03
CA PHE A 236 36.38 3.11 -23.88
C PHE A 236 36.74 2.75 -25.33
N VAL A 237 35.94 1.87 -25.93
CA VAL A 237 36.02 1.49 -27.34
C VAL A 237 34.63 1.69 -27.93
N SER A 238 34.52 2.62 -28.88
CA SER A 238 33.27 2.83 -29.61
C SER A 238 32.99 1.66 -30.55
N ALA A 239 31.73 1.33 -30.78
CA ALA A 239 31.31 0.40 -31.82
C ALA A 239 31.80 0.84 -33.22
N LEU A 240 32.00 2.15 -33.42
CA LEU A 240 32.55 2.70 -34.66
C LEU A 240 34.03 2.33 -34.86
N GLN A 241 34.78 1.99 -33.80
CA GLN A 241 36.20 1.56 -33.88
C GLN A 241 36.37 0.10 -34.30
N ILE A 242 35.28 -0.68 -34.31
CA ILE A 242 35.33 -2.11 -34.57
C ILE A 242 35.34 -2.36 -36.07
N ASP A 243 36.29 -3.17 -36.55
CA ASP A 243 36.32 -3.66 -37.93
C ASP A 243 35.26 -4.75 -38.11
N VAL A 244 33.99 -4.33 -38.21
CA VAL A 244 32.84 -5.24 -38.31
C VAL A 244 32.94 -6.14 -39.55
N ALA A 245 33.48 -5.62 -40.66
CA ALA A 245 33.69 -6.37 -41.89
C ALA A 245 34.77 -7.44 -41.72
N GLY A 246 35.87 -7.11 -41.04
CA GLY A 246 36.94 -8.05 -40.68
C GLY A 246 36.48 -9.17 -39.73
N LEU A 247 35.43 -8.93 -38.92
CA LEU A 247 34.75 -9.98 -38.14
C LEU A 247 33.81 -10.86 -38.98
N GLY A 248 33.64 -10.58 -40.28
CA GLY A 248 32.68 -11.26 -41.15
C GLY A 248 31.22 -10.89 -40.84
N CYS A 249 30.98 -9.76 -40.18
CA CYS A 249 29.65 -9.33 -39.73
C CYS A 249 29.07 -8.23 -40.62
N ASP A 250 27.75 -8.07 -40.57
CA ASP A 250 27.00 -7.08 -41.35
C ASP A 250 26.97 -5.71 -40.64
N LEU A 251 27.77 -4.76 -41.15
CA LEU A 251 27.84 -3.39 -40.63
C LEU A 251 26.51 -2.63 -40.73
N SER A 252 25.59 -3.01 -41.63
CA SER A 252 24.30 -2.33 -41.80
C SER A 252 23.36 -2.48 -40.58
N ARG A 253 23.73 -3.35 -39.62
CA ARG A 253 22.97 -3.62 -38.39
C ARG A 253 23.63 -3.09 -37.13
N VAL A 254 24.71 -2.32 -37.25
CA VAL A 254 25.45 -1.71 -36.13
C VAL A 254 25.12 -0.22 -36.08
N HIS A 255 24.64 0.24 -34.92
CA HIS A 255 24.18 1.62 -34.73
C HIS A 255 24.72 2.20 -33.42
N THR A 256 25.24 3.43 -33.46
CA THR A 256 25.77 4.13 -32.29
C THR A 256 24.91 5.36 -31.95
N PHE A 257 24.61 5.56 -30.67
CA PHE A 257 23.89 6.73 -30.16
C PHE A 257 24.74 7.51 -29.17
N TRP A 258 24.70 8.84 -29.28
CA TRP A 258 25.46 9.74 -28.40
C TRP A 258 24.71 11.05 -28.16
N SER A 259 25.10 11.80 -27.12
CA SER A 259 24.55 13.13 -26.82
C SER A 259 25.51 13.96 -25.97
N THR A 260 25.45 15.28 -26.13
CA THR A 260 26.21 16.24 -25.31
C THR A 260 25.83 16.23 -23.82
N SER A 261 24.77 15.51 -23.45
CA SER A 261 24.16 15.54 -22.13
C SER A 261 25.14 15.20 -21.00
N LYS A 262 25.82 14.04 -21.08
CA LYS A 262 26.55 13.50 -19.92
C LYS A 262 28.00 13.93 -19.90
N ASP A 263 28.65 13.89 -21.05
CA ASP A 263 30.05 14.30 -21.20
C ASP A 263 30.23 15.79 -20.86
N PHE A 264 29.28 16.64 -21.26
CA PHE A 264 29.36 18.10 -21.08
C PHE A 264 28.34 18.68 -20.09
N GLY A 265 27.59 17.85 -19.35
CA GLY A 265 26.61 18.34 -18.37
C GLY A 265 25.45 19.16 -18.97
N SER A 266 25.21 19.06 -20.28
CA SER A 266 24.28 19.90 -21.04
C SER A 266 22.90 19.26 -21.25
N ASN A 267 22.43 18.46 -20.28
CA ASN A 267 21.16 17.70 -20.35
C ASN A 267 19.95 18.52 -20.82
N GLY A 268 19.91 19.82 -20.49
CA GLY A 268 18.81 20.72 -20.84
C GLY A 268 18.77 21.17 -22.30
N PHE A 269 19.89 21.06 -23.03
CA PHE A 269 19.96 21.47 -24.44
C PHE A 269 19.24 20.49 -25.37
N ARG A 270 19.11 19.23 -24.95
CA ARG A 270 18.45 18.17 -25.72
C ARG A 270 19.08 18.00 -27.11
N VAL A 271 20.40 17.84 -27.19
CA VAL A 271 21.08 17.55 -28.47
C VAL A 271 21.70 16.17 -28.42
N GLY A 272 21.28 15.29 -29.32
CA GLY A 272 21.82 13.95 -29.49
C GLY A 272 21.83 13.54 -30.95
N CYS A 273 22.50 12.44 -31.24
CA CYS A 273 22.61 11.92 -32.60
C CYS A 273 22.73 10.40 -32.65
N SER A 274 22.33 9.86 -33.79
CA SER A 274 22.61 8.49 -34.21
C SER A 274 23.61 8.46 -35.34
N VAL A 275 24.51 7.47 -35.31
CA VAL A 275 25.47 7.19 -36.38
C VAL A 275 25.19 5.79 -36.93
N THR A 276 24.92 5.71 -38.24
CA THR A 276 24.77 4.43 -38.96
C THR A 276 25.51 4.50 -40.30
N GLN A 277 26.54 3.68 -40.46
CA GLN A 277 27.52 3.86 -41.56
C GLN A 277 27.20 3.06 -42.82
N ALA A 278 26.36 2.02 -42.73
CA ALA A 278 26.09 1.12 -43.85
C ALA A 278 24.60 0.82 -44.06
N ASN A 279 23.72 1.70 -43.59
CA ASN A 279 22.26 1.52 -43.71
C ASN A 279 21.57 2.87 -44.00
N LYS A 280 21.48 3.20 -45.29
CA LYS A 280 20.93 4.48 -45.76
C LYS A 280 19.44 4.60 -45.44
N GLU A 281 18.71 3.50 -45.56
CA GLU A 281 17.29 3.43 -45.22
C GLU A 281 17.06 3.72 -43.73
N MET A 282 17.88 3.15 -42.85
CA MET A 282 17.82 3.43 -41.42
C MET A 282 18.19 4.88 -41.11
N HIS A 283 19.23 5.44 -41.76
CA HIS A 283 19.57 6.86 -41.62
C HIS A 283 18.38 7.75 -41.97
N VAL A 284 17.76 7.53 -43.13
CA VAL A 284 16.58 8.29 -43.57
C VAL A 284 15.40 8.09 -42.62
N ALA A 285 15.17 6.88 -42.12
CA ALA A 285 14.08 6.59 -41.18
C ALA A 285 14.26 7.30 -39.82
N LEU A 286 15.50 7.36 -39.31
CA LEU A 286 15.85 8.07 -38.07
C LEU A 286 15.71 9.59 -38.24
N ALA A 287 16.19 10.13 -39.37
CA ALA A 287 16.02 11.52 -39.74
C ALA A 287 14.54 11.90 -39.87
N LEU A 288 13.75 11.09 -40.58
CA LEU A 288 12.31 11.33 -40.78
C LEU A 288 11.54 11.37 -39.45
N ALA A 289 11.86 10.45 -38.53
CA ALA A 289 11.19 10.34 -37.24
C ALA A 289 11.55 11.49 -36.27
N SER A 290 12.66 12.19 -36.50
CA SER A 290 13.16 13.30 -35.65
C SER A 290 13.17 14.66 -36.38
N ASN A 291 12.65 14.71 -37.60
CA ASN A 291 12.76 15.85 -38.50
C ASN A 291 12.21 17.11 -37.84
N THR A 292 13.00 18.20 -37.87
CA THR A 292 12.68 19.51 -37.27
C THR A 292 12.41 19.51 -35.76
N GLU A 293 12.68 18.42 -35.03
CA GLU A 293 12.46 18.39 -33.57
C GLU A 293 13.60 19.03 -32.76
N THR A 294 14.83 19.00 -33.28
CA THR A 294 16.00 19.62 -32.61
C THR A 294 15.97 21.15 -32.77
N SER A 295 16.02 21.87 -31.65
CA SER A 295 16.02 23.34 -31.65
C SER A 295 17.26 23.92 -32.32
N SER A 296 17.09 24.84 -33.28
CA SER A 296 18.19 25.57 -33.94
C SER A 296 19.07 26.34 -32.94
N LEU A 297 18.50 26.90 -31.87
CA LEU A 297 19.28 27.58 -30.82
C LEU A 297 20.17 26.59 -30.05
N ALA A 298 19.65 25.38 -29.79
CA ALA A 298 20.44 24.34 -29.13
C ALA A 298 21.49 23.77 -30.08
N ALA A 299 21.18 23.66 -31.37
CA ALA A 299 22.15 23.30 -32.41
C ALA A 299 23.31 24.30 -32.45
N VAL A 300 23.04 25.61 -32.51
CA VAL A 300 24.09 26.65 -32.47
C VAL A 300 24.96 26.52 -31.21
N ALA A 301 24.34 26.35 -30.04
CA ALA A 301 25.07 26.21 -28.77
C ALA A 301 25.95 24.96 -28.75
N SER A 302 25.44 23.82 -29.22
CA SER A 302 26.19 22.56 -29.31
C SER A 302 27.26 22.60 -30.39
N THR A 303 27.02 23.21 -31.54
CA THR A 303 28.03 23.43 -32.59
C THR A 303 29.20 24.24 -32.05
N ALA A 304 28.92 25.34 -31.34
CA ALA A 304 29.98 26.15 -30.71
C ALA A 304 30.78 25.36 -29.68
N LEU A 305 30.13 24.50 -28.89
CA LEU A 305 30.80 23.60 -27.94
C LEU A 305 31.72 22.60 -28.65
N LEU A 306 31.20 21.89 -29.66
CA LEU A 306 31.90 20.81 -30.35
C LEU A 306 33.04 21.31 -31.25
N THR A 307 32.99 22.56 -31.71
CA THR A 307 34.02 23.17 -32.55
C THR A 307 34.97 24.10 -31.77
N SER A 308 34.77 24.23 -30.47
CA SER A 308 35.59 25.12 -29.64
C SER A 308 37.04 24.63 -29.58
N PRO A 309 38.04 25.51 -29.76
CA PRO A 309 39.43 25.15 -29.54
C PRO A 309 39.73 24.79 -28.07
N LYS A 310 38.84 25.14 -27.13
CA LYS A 310 38.95 24.79 -25.70
C LYS A 310 38.45 23.37 -25.40
N LEU A 311 37.85 22.67 -26.37
CA LEU A 311 37.23 21.36 -26.14
C LEU A 311 38.20 20.32 -25.54
N PRO A 312 39.45 20.16 -26.01
CA PRO A 312 40.40 19.23 -25.38
C PRO A 312 40.64 19.54 -23.90
N ASP A 313 40.84 20.82 -23.56
CA ASP A 313 41.05 21.27 -22.18
C ASP A 313 39.83 21.01 -21.30
N LEU A 314 38.61 21.21 -21.84
CA LEU A 314 37.36 20.91 -21.13
C LEU A 314 37.20 19.42 -20.85
N LEU A 315 37.55 18.54 -21.79
CA LEU A 315 37.52 17.09 -21.60
C LEU A 315 38.53 16.65 -20.53
N GLN A 316 39.74 17.21 -20.55
CA GLN A 316 40.75 16.94 -19.52
C GLN A 316 40.28 17.42 -18.14
N LEU A 317 39.72 18.63 -18.06
CA LEU A 317 39.15 19.19 -16.84
C LEU A 317 37.99 18.34 -16.29
N ASN A 318 37.14 17.82 -17.18
CA ASN A 318 36.07 16.90 -16.81
C ASN A 318 36.63 15.65 -16.12
N SER A 319 37.60 15.02 -16.76
CA SER A 319 38.25 13.80 -16.27
C SER A 319 38.89 14.04 -14.90
N GLN A 320 39.59 15.16 -14.72
CA GLN A 320 40.17 15.55 -13.45
C GLN A 320 39.10 15.73 -12.35
N ARG A 321 38.05 16.52 -12.62
CA ARG A 321 37.00 16.81 -11.63
C ARG A 321 36.19 15.56 -11.28
N LEU A 322 35.94 14.67 -12.25
CA LEU A 322 35.31 13.37 -12.00
C LEU A 322 36.17 12.50 -11.10
N LYS A 323 37.49 12.42 -11.35
CA LYS A 323 38.44 11.70 -10.49
C LYS A 323 38.42 12.23 -9.05
N GLU A 324 38.48 13.55 -8.87
CA GLU A 324 38.43 14.19 -7.55
C GLU A 324 37.12 13.87 -6.80
N ALA A 325 35.98 14.00 -7.48
CA ALA A 325 34.67 13.69 -6.89
C ALA A 325 34.49 12.19 -6.57
N TYR A 326 35.01 11.30 -7.42
CA TYR A 326 35.07 9.86 -7.19
C TYR A 326 35.87 9.53 -5.93
N ILE A 327 37.03 10.15 -5.73
CA ILE A 327 37.87 9.96 -4.53
C ILE A 327 37.11 10.37 -3.26
N ILE A 328 36.35 11.47 -3.31
CA ILE A 328 35.58 11.95 -2.17
C ILE A 328 34.51 10.92 -1.75
N ILE A 329 33.68 10.45 -2.69
CA ILE A 329 32.58 9.54 -2.37
C ILE A 329 33.08 8.14 -1.99
N THR A 330 34.10 7.62 -2.67
CA THR A 330 34.67 6.30 -2.34
C THR A 330 35.49 6.33 -1.06
N GLY A 331 36.13 7.45 -0.74
CA GLY A 331 36.75 7.65 0.57
C GLY A 331 35.73 7.47 1.71
N PHE A 332 34.50 7.94 1.52
CA PHE A 332 33.40 7.66 2.46
C PHE A 332 33.05 6.17 2.53
N PHE A 333 32.88 5.50 1.39
CA PHE A 333 32.57 4.07 1.38
C PHE A 333 33.66 3.23 2.06
N LYS A 334 34.94 3.50 1.77
CA LYS A 334 36.08 2.83 2.41
C LYS A 334 36.07 3.03 3.93
N ARG A 335 35.87 4.26 4.41
CA ARG A 335 35.79 4.57 5.85
C ARG A 335 34.64 3.83 6.55
N LYS A 336 33.55 3.56 5.84
CA LYS A 336 32.36 2.87 6.36
C LYS A 336 32.29 1.38 6.06
N GLY A 337 33.28 0.81 5.37
CA GLY A 337 33.25 -0.59 4.95
C GLY A 337 32.09 -0.93 3.99
N ILE A 338 31.60 0.06 3.23
CA ILE A 338 30.53 -0.13 2.25
C ILE A 338 31.15 -0.72 0.98
N ARG A 339 30.65 -1.88 0.52
CA ARG A 339 31.06 -2.46 -0.77
C ARG A 339 30.55 -1.60 -1.92
N TYR A 340 31.38 -1.35 -2.93
CA TYR A 340 31.00 -0.67 -4.16
C TYR A 340 31.79 -1.24 -5.34
N ILE A 341 31.31 -0.98 -6.56
CA ILE A 341 32.02 -1.32 -7.80
C ILE A 341 32.94 -0.15 -8.16
N PRO A 342 34.27 -0.34 -8.27
CA PRO A 342 35.19 0.71 -8.71
C PRO A 342 34.84 1.23 -10.11
N VAL A 343 35.07 2.51 -10.35
CA VAL A 343 34.60 3.23 -11.55
C VAL A 343 35.77 3.90 -12.26
N ASN A 344 35.90 3.75 -13.58
CA ASN A 344 36.86 4.50 -14.39
C ASN A 344 36.18 5.36 -15.47
N SER A 345 34.84 5.35 -15.53
CA SER A 345 34.07 6.13 -16.48
C SER A 345 32.67 6.43 -15.96
N ALA A 346 32.00 7.43 -16.52
CA ALA A 346 30.68 7.90 -16.13
C ALA A 346 30.58 8.55 -14.73
N PRO A 347 29.60 9.46 -14.50
CA PRO A 347 29.55 10.30 -13.30
C PRO A 347 28.85 9.64 -12.09
N TYR A 348 28.93 8.33 -11.93
CA TYR A 348 28.20 7.60 -10.89
C TYR A 348 28.91 6.35 -10.40
N VAL A 349 28.52 5.89 -9.22
CA VAL A 349 29.03 4.69 -8.56
C VAL A 349 27.86 3.82 -8.08
N PHE A 350 28.08 2.51 -8.13
CA PHE A 350 27.14 1.52 -7.61
C PHE A 350 27.67 0.97 -6.29
N ALA A 351 26.93 1.18 -5.20
CA ALA A 351 27.35 0.81 -3.85
C ALA A 351 26.27 0.04 -3.10
N ARG A 352 26.67 -0.94 -2.31
CA ARG A 352 25.79 -1.81 -1.52
C ARG A 352 25.54 -1.22 -0.14
N LEU A 353 24.59 -0.28 -0.07
CA LEU A 353 24.21 0.42 1.17
C LEU A 353 23.51 -0.49 2.18
N VAL A 354 22.93 -1.62 1.75
CA VAL A 354 22.28 -2.59 2.63
C VAL A 354 22.89 -3.99 2.40
N PRO A 355 24.08 -4.29 2.94
CA PRO A 355 24.87 -5.46 2.56
C PRO A 355 24.18 -6.81 2.82
N ASN A 356 23.29 -6.89 3.81
CA ASN A 356 22.59 -8.12 4.20
C ASN A 356 21.10 -8.11 3.82
N ALA A 357 20.69 -7.25 2.87
CA ALA A 357 19.29 -7.14 2.48
C ALA A 357 18.71 -8.49 2.08
N GLN A 358 17.70 -8.96 2.80
CA GLN A 358 16.96 -10.19 2.47
C GLN A 358 15.74 -9.89 1.59
N SER A 359 15.29 -8.63 1.58
CA SER A 359 14.10 -8.18 0.87
C SER A 359 14.30 -6.82 0.21
N TRP A 360 13.49 -6.53 -0.82
CA TRP A 360 13.51 -5.24 -1.50
C TRP A 360 12.96 -4.11 -0.62
N GLU A 361 12.18 -4.47 0.38
CA GLU A 361 11.60 -3.58 1.38
C GLU A 361 12.68 -3.03 2.32
N GLU A 362 13.70 -3.83 2.67
CA GLU A 362 14.86 -3.35 3.45
C GLU A 362 15.68 -2.32 2.67
N GLU A 363 15.92 -2.56 1.38
CA GLU A 363 16.53 -1.57 0.48
C GLU A 363 15.67 -0.31 0.39
N SER A 364 14.36 -0.46 0.17
CA SER A 364 13.42 0.67 0.07
C SER A 364 13.32 1.48 1.37
N PHE A 365 13.39 0.81 2.52
CA PHE A 365 13.38 1.47 3.83
C PHE A 365 14.63 2.31 4.02
N MET A 366 15.82 1.77 3.73
CA MET A 366 17.07 2.52 3.80
C MET A 366 17.03 3.75 2.90
N ILE A 367 16.60 3.58 1.65
CA ILE A 367 16.43 4.69 0.70
C ILE A 367 15.41 5.71 1.22
N GLY A 368 14.34 5.26 1.87
CA GLY A 368 13.38 6.11 2.56
C GLY A 368 14.02 6.94 3.68
N GLN A 369 14.89 6.37 4.49
CA GLN A 369 15.62 7.10 5.55
C GLN A 369 16.60 8.12 4.97
N LEU A 370 17.36 7.75 3.94
CA LEU A 370 18.22 8.69 3.21
C LEU A 370 17.40 9.87 2.66
N LYS A 371 16.24 9.57 2.07
CA LYS A 371 15.33 10.58 1.54
C LYS A 371 14.76 11.49 2.61
N LEU A 372 14.42 10.97 3.79
CA LEU A 372 14.02 11.77 4.96
C LEU A 372 15.16 12.67 5.46
N ALA A 373 16.40 12.18 5.41
CA ALA A 373 17.60 12.97 5.67
C ALA A 373 17.96 13.95 4.54
N GLY A 374 17.17 14.00 3.46
CA GLY A 374 17.35 14.94 2.35
C GLY A 374 18.37 14.48 1.30
N VAL A 375 18.65 13.18 1.17
CA VAL A 375 19.50 12.60 0.12
C VAL A 375 18.67 11.62 -0.72
N VAL A 376 18.64 11.81 -2.03
CA VAL A 376 17.90 10.92 -2.95
C VAL A 376 18.89 10.05 -3.70
N VAL A 377 18.69 8.74 -3.69
CA VAL A 377 19.51 7.75 -4.40
C VAL A 377 18.61 6.83 -5.23
N SER A 378 19.17 6.16 -6.24
CA SER A 378 18.44 5.17 -7.03
C SER A 378 18.60 3.78 -6.45
N SER A 379 17.49 3.04 -6.32
CA SER A 379 17.50 1.67 -5.79
C SER A 379 18.04 0.66 -6.80
N GLY A 380 18.70 -0.40 -6.32
CA GLY A 380 19.15 -1.53 -7.13
C GLY A 380 17.97 -2.26 -7.78
N LYS A 381 16.84 -2.37 -7.06
CA LYS A 381 15.59 -2.89 -7.64
C LYS A 381 15.18 -2.19 -8.93
N ALA A 382 15.26 -0.85 -8.94
CA ALA A 382 14.85 -0.07 -10.10
C ALA A 382 15.75 -0.34 -11.31
N TYR A 383 17.02 -0.72 -11.07
CA TYR A 383 18.00 -1.06 -12.09
C TYR A 383 17.98 -2.55 -12.48
N HIS A 384 16.98 -3.31 -12.02
CA HIS A 384 16.84 -4.74 -12.31
C HIS A 384 18.04 -5.57 -11.86
N VAL A 385 18.58 -5.29 -10.67
CA VAL A 385 19.61 -6.17 -10.05
C VAL A 385 19.02 -7.55 -9.76
N ASN A 386 19.88 -8.59 -9.81
CA ASN A 386 19.51 -9.96 -9.47
C ASN A 386 18.83 -10.06 -8.09
N GLU A 387 17.84 -10.95 -7.97
CA GLU A 387 17.10 -11.17 -6.72
C GLU A 387 18.00 -11.59 -5.55
N GLU A 388 19.15 -12.21 -5.80
CA GLU A 388 20.09 -12.63 -4.76
C GLU A 388 21.06 -11.51 -4.34
N GLU A 389 21.10 -10.42 -5.11
CA GLU A 389 22.02 -9.31 -4.94
C GLU A 389 21.27 -8.05 -4.47
N LYS A 390 20.37 -8.16 -3.51
CA LYS A 390 19.64 -6.99 -2.97
C LYS A 390 20.57 -6.04 -2.19
N GLY A 391 20.16 -4.77 -2.11
CA GLY A 391 20.79 -3.75 -1.25
C GLY A 391 21.78 -2.84 -1.96
N TRP A 392 21.87 -2.89 -3.28
CA TRP A 392 22.66 -1.96 -4.08
C TRP A 392 21.90 -0.67 -4.35
N CYS A 393 22.64 0.42 -4.51
CA CYS A 393 22.12 1.74 -4.84
C CYS A 393 23.07 2.43 -5.82
N ARG A 394 22.50 3.12 -6.80
CA ARG A 394 23.24 3.94 -7.77
C ARG A 394 23.21 5.40 -7.33
N MET A 395 24.39 6.01 -7.29
CA MET A 395 24.60 7.39 -6.85
C MET A 395 25.51 8.12 -7.82
N THR A 396 25.11 9.30 -8.29
CA THR A 396 26.02 10.23 -8.96
C THR A 396 26.94 10.88 -7.94
N PHE A 397 28.19 11.09 -8.34
CA PHE A 397 29.16 11.87 -7.58
C PHE A 397 29.50 13.20 -8.26
N ALA A 398 29.01 13.45 -9.48
CA ALA A 398 29.35 14.64 -10.25
C ALA A 398 28.52 15.87 -9.85
N LEU A 399 28.67 16.27 -8.58
CA LEU A 399 28.07 17.46 -7.98
C LEU A 399 29.14 18.45 -7.55
N GLU A 400 28.76 19.70 -7.28
CA GLU A 400 29.66 20.65 -6.62
C GLU A 400 30.16 20.06 -5.29
N ARG A 401 31.46 20.22 -5.00
CA ARG A 401 32.13 19.58 -3.86
C ARG A 401 31.39 19.74 -2.54
N SER A 402 30.95 20.96 -2.22
CA SER A 402 30.24 21.27 -0.98
C SER A 402 28.91 20.51 -0.85
N ARG A 403 28.21 20.26 -1.96
CA ARG A 403 26.97 19.48 -1.98
C ARG A 403 27.24 17.98 -1.86
N LEU A 404 28.30 17.49 -2.50
CA LEU A 404 28.72 16.09 -2.36
C LEU A 404 29.11 15.79 -0.90
N GLU A 405 29.91 16.65 -0.28
CA GLU A 405 30.32 16.53 1.13
C GLU A 405 29.12 16.59 2.09
N GLU A 406 28.17 17.50 1.85
CA GLU A 406 26.93 17.59 2.65
C GLU A 406 26.04 16.34 2.46
N ALA A 407 25.95 15.79 1.25
CA ALA A 407 25.23 14.53 1.02
C ALA A 407 25.87 13.37 1.79
N ILE A 408 27.21 13.26 1.75
CA ILE A 408 27.97 12.27 2.52
C ILE A 408 27.69 12.40 4.01
N LYS A 409 27.74 13.62 4.56
CA LYS A 409 27.45 13.87 5.99
C LYS A 409 26.05 13.41 6.40
N ARG A 410 25.04 13.64 5.55
CA ARG A 410 23.67 13.16 5.78
C ARG A 410 23.57 11.65 5.71
N MET A 411 24.22 11.02 4.73
CA MET A 411 24.30 9.56 4.61
C MET A 411 24.99 8.93 5.83
N GLU A 412 26.11 9.50 6.29
CA GLU A 412 26.84 9.06 7.49
C GLU A 412 25.95 9.06 8.73
N THR A 413 25.08 10.07 8.86
CA THR A 413 24.13 10.17 9.98
C THR A 413 23.11 9.02 9.96
N VAL A 414 22.53 8.73 8.79
CA VAL A 414 21.53 7.65 8.64
C VAL A 414 22.16 6.28 8.86
N ILE A 415 23.32 6.03 8.25
CA ILE A 415 24.02 4.74 8.36
C ILE A 415 24.50 4.51 9.79
N GLY A 416 25.04 5.55 10.45
CA GLY A 416 25.45 5.46 11.86
C GLY A 416 24.29 5.24 12.84
N GLN A 417 23.08 5.71 12.53
CA GLN A 417 21.88 5.41 13.32
C GLN A 417 21.43 3.95 13.16
N GLN A 418 21.54 3.39 11.95
CA GLN A 418 21.22 1.99 11.68
C GLN A 418 22.21 1.03 12.36
N GLU A 419 23.49 1.38 12.44
CA GLU A 419 24.48 0.59 13.20
C GLU A 419 24.15 0.54 14.70
N ARG A 420 23.60 1.63 15.27
CA ARG A 420 23.14 1.67 16.67
C ARG A 420 21.79 1.02 16.91
N TYR A 421 20.92 1.05 15.91
CA TYR A 421 19.58 0.46 15.93
C TYR A 421 19.40 -0.35 14.65
N PRO A 422 19.84 -1.63 14.64
CA PRO A 422 19.74 -2.48 13.46
C PRO A 422 18.33 -2.43 12.91
N LEU A 423 18.20 -2.46 11.58
CA LEU A 423 16.90 -2.62 10.93
C LEU A 423 16.18 -3.76 11.65
N PRO A 424 14.92 -3.58 12.09
CA PRO A 424 14.14 -4.71 12.55
C PRO A 424 14.15 -5.70 11.40
N THR A 425 14.80 -6.85 11.58
CA THR A 425 14.88 -7.91 10.58
C THR A 425 13.46 -8.18 10.12
N MET A 426 13.12 -7.75 8.90
CA MET A 426 11.77 -7.86 8.37
C MET A 426 11.56 -9.28 7.85
N GLY A 427 11.62 -10.25 8.77
CA GLY A 427 11.11 -11.60 8.56
C GLY A 427 9.59 -11.71 8.77
N ALA A 428 8.86 -10.61 8.91
CA ALA A 428 7.46 -10.63 9.33
C ALA A 428 6.53 -10.15 8.22
N LEU A 429 6.03 -11.13 7.46
CA LEU A 429 4.74 -11.23 6.75
C LEU A 429 4.00 -9.91 6.39
N ARG A 430 3.68 -9.76 5.10
CA ARG A 430 3.20 -8.52 4.46
C ARG A 430 1.87 -8.02 5.08
N ASN A 431 1.61 -6.71 4.99
CA ASN A 431 0.31 -6.06 5.33
C ASN A 431 -0.91 -6.66 4.60
N LYS A 432 -0.68 -7.36 3.47
CA LYS A 432 -1.72 -8.08 2.70
C LYS A 432 -1.76 -9.58 2.99
N ASP A 433 -0.75 -10.13 3.64
CA ASP A 433 -0.76 -11.53 4.04
C ASP A 433 -1.60 -11.67 5.29
N LEU A 434 -2.67 -12.45 5.18
CA LEU A 434 -3.41 -12.89 6.35
C LEU A 434 -2.74 -14.15 6.87
N HIS A 435 -2.70 -14.32 8.20
CA HIS A 435 -2.34 -15.62 8.75
C HIS A 435 -3.24 -16.72 8.12
N PRO A 436 -2.72 -17.92 7.79
CA PRO A 436 -3.53 -18.97 7.16
C PRO A 436 -4.62 -19.48 8.10
N ALA A 437 -5.84 -19.64 7.60
CA ALA A 437 -6.91 -20.30 8.34
C ALA A 437 -6.43 -21.69 8.79
N ASN A 438 -6.68 -22.05 10.04
CA ASN A 438 -6.06 -23.21 10.70
C ASN A 438 -7.11 -24.18 11.25
N GLY A 439 -8.32 -24.18 10.71
CA GLY A 439 -9.38 -25.06 11.16
C GLY A 439 -10.57 -25.17 10.21
N SER A 440 -11.68 -25.69 10.75
CA SER A 440 -12.90 -26.06 10.02
C SER A 440 -14.13 -25.37 10.61
N ILE A 441 -15.14 -25.11 9.77
CA ILE A 441 -16.44 -24.57 10.22
C ILE A 441 -17.20 -25.53 11.15
N ILE A 442 -16.81 -26.81 11.20
CA ILE A 442 -17.53 -27.88 11.91
C ILE A 442 -17.82 -27.56 13.39
N PRO A 443 -16.87 -27.14 14.26
CA PRO A 443 -17.18 -26.85 15.66
C PRO A 443 -18.21 -25.73 15.85
N HIS A 444 -18.23 -24.74 14.94
CA HIS A 444 -19.21 -23.67 14.95
C HIS A 444 -20.63 -24.20 14.63
N LEU A 445 -20.75 -25.08 13.64
CA LEU A 445 -22.02 -25.73 13.29
C LEU A 445 -22.49 -26.71 14.36
N LEU A 446 -21.56 -27.51 14.93
CA LEU A 446 -21.84 -28.42 16.03
C LEU A 446 -22.29 -27.66 17.28
N LEU A 447 -21.69 -26.50 17.58
CA LEU A 447 -22.11 -25.65 18.70
C LEU A 447 -23.54 -25.15 18.50
N LEU A 448 -23.92 -24.74 17.29
CA LEU A 448 -25.31 -24.33 17.00
C LEU A 448 -26.27 -25.51 17.13
N ALA A 449 -25.92 -26.67 16.57
CA ALA A 449 -26.74 -27.88 16.64
C ALA A 449 -26.90 -28.36 18.09
N ALA A 450 -25.82 -28.38 18.88
CA ALA A 450 -25.83 -28.80 20.27
C ALA A 450 -26.76 -27.94 21.13
N GLN A 451 -26.75 -26.61 20.95
CA GLN A 451 -27.69 -25.72 21.65
C GLN A 451 -29.15 -26.11 21.39
N LEU A 452 -29.49 -26.39 20.13
CA LEU A 452 -30.86 -26.77 19.75
C LEU A 452 -31.23 -28.16 20.24
N LEU A 453 -30.33 -29.13 20.15
CA LEU A 453 -30.56 -30.51 20.61
C LEU A 453 -30.70 -30.57 22.14
N ILE A 454 -29.91 -29.80 22.89
CA ILE A 454 -30.01 -29.74 24.35
C ILE A 454 -31.35 -29.15 24.78
N LEU A 455 -31.79 -28.05 24.15
CA LEU A 455 -33.05 -27.41 24.49
C LEU A 455 -34.28 -28.16 23.96
N ALA A 456 -34.18 -28.83 22.81
CA ALA A 456 -35.29 -29.55 22.22
C ALA A 456 -35.35 -31.03 22.61
N GLY A 457 -34.31 -31.56 23.25
CA GLY A 457 -34.14 -32.96 23.61
C GLY A 457 -35.06 -33.46 24.72
N PRO A 458 -34.93 -34.74 25.11
CA PRO A 458 -35.71 -35.36 26.17
C PRO A 458 -35.46 -34.68 27.52
N ARG A 459 -36.47 -34.76 28.41
CA ARG A 459 -36.47 -34.13 29.73
C ARG A 459 -35.17 -34.44 30.48
N GLN A 460 -34.62 -33.40 31.11
CA GLN A 460 -33.32 -33.40 31.80
C GLN A 460 -33.12 -34.66 32.66
N LEU A 461 -32.33 -35.60 32.15
CA LEU A 461 -31.81 -36.75 32.92
C LEU A 461 -30.98 -36.24 34.11
N PRO A 462 -30.79 -37.02 35.19
CA PRO A 462 -29.87 -36.66 36.26
C PRO A 462 -28.48 -36.32 35.70
N GLY A 463 -27.93 -35.15 36.07
CA GLY A 463 -26.64 -34.67 35.55
C GLY A 463 -26.67 -33.97 34.18
N SER A 464 -27.83 -33.89 33.51
CA SER A 464 -27.97 -33.26 32.18
C SER A 464 -27.53 -31.80 32.10
N ARG A 465 -27.62 -31.03 33.20
CA ARG A 465 -27.12 -29.63 33.25
C ARG A 465 -25.61 -29.55 33.12
N ILE A 466 -24.91 -30.44 33.83
CA ILE A 466 -23.45 -30.51 33.79
C ILE A 466 -23.03 -30.95 32.39
N VAL A 467 -23.68 -31.98 31.85
CA VAL A 467 -23.42 -32.44 30.47
C VAL A 467 -23.67 -31.32 29.46
N ALA A 468 -24.81 -30.62 29.54
CA ALA A 468 -25.13 -29.50 28.65
C ALA A 468 -24.10 -28.37 28.75
N ALA A 469 -23.72 -27.98 29.96
CA ALA A 469 -22.72 -26.94 30.20
C ALA A 469 -21.36 -27.35 29.62
N THR A 470 -20.90 -28.57 29.93
CA THR A 470 -19.64 -29.11 29.42
C THR A 470 -19.64 -29.18 27.91
N VAL A 471 -20.71 -29.66 27.28
CA VAL A 471 -20.82 -29.75 25.81
C VAL A 471 -20.79 -28.37 25.16
N ILE A 472 -21.61 -27.43 25.64
CA ILE A 472 -21.66 -26.07 25.08
C ILE A 472 -20.32 -25.36 25.27
N LEU A 473 -19.73 -25.41 26.47
CA LEU A 473 -18.45 -24.75 26.75
C LEU A 473 -17.30 -25.39 25.96
N THR A 474 -17.25 -26.71 25.87
CA THR A 474 -16.20 -27.42 25.09
C THR A 474 -16.30 -27.05 23.61
N LEU A 475 -17.51 -27.08 23.04
CA LEU A 475 -17.72 -26.69 21.64
C LEU A 475 -17.47 -25.19 21.43
N ALA A 476 -17.79 -24.33 22.41
CA ALA A 476 -17.48 -22.91 22.35
C ALA A 476 -15.96 -22.65 22.35
N VAL A 477 -15.20 -23.34 23.21
CA VAL A 477 -13.73 -23.26 23.23
C VAL A 477 -13.16 -23.80 21.92
N ALA A 478 -13.63 -24.96 21.45
CA ALA A 478 -13.21 -25.54 20.18
C ALA A 478 -13.51 -24.61 19.00
N ALA A 479 -14.66 -23.94 19.00
CA ALA A 479 -15.03 -22.95 18.00
C ALA A 479 -14.13 -21.70 18.06
N GLN A 480 -13.83 -21.18 19.26
CA GLN A 480 -12.98 -20.00 19.47
C GLN A 480 -11.51 -20.24 19.12
N CYS A 481 -11.00 -21.46 19.32
CA CYS A 481 -9.65 -21.86 18.92
C CYS A 481 -9.54 -22.24 17.43
N ASN A 482 -10.65 -22.16 16.67
CA ASN A 482 -10.73 -22.61 15.29
C ASN A 482 -11.08 -21.45 14.34
N ARG A 483 -10.04 -20.86 13.74
CA ARG A 483 -10.18 -19.86 12.69
C ARG A 483 -10.27 -20.54 11.33
N PHE A 484 -11.51 -20.78 10.89
CA PHE A 484 -11.79 -21.60 9.71
C PHE A 484 -11.81 -20.84 8.36
N THR A 485 -11.77 -19.50 8.36
CA THR A 485 -11.87 -18.72 7.12
C THR A 485 -11.07 -17.43 7.18
N ASN A 486 -10.57 -17.00 6.02
CA ASN A 486 -9.99 -15.68 5.80
C ASN A 486 -10.98 -14.69 5.16
N ASN A 487 -12.26 -15.08 4.99
CA ASN A 487 -13.31 -14.15 4.59
C ASN A 487 -13.81 -13.38 5.84
N PRO A 488 -13.60 -12.05 5.93
CA PRO A 488 -13.93 -11.28 7.12
C PRO A 488 -15.44 -11.19 7.38
N GLY A 489 -16.27 -11.18 6.34
CA GLY A 489 -17.73 -11.18 6.49
C GLY A 489 -18.24 -12.48 7.09
N LEU A 490 -17.72 -13.62 6.62
CA LEU A 490 -18.07 -14.93 7.14
C LEU A 490 -17.52 -15.14 8.56
N ALA A 491 -16.26 -14.76 8.81
CA ALA A 491 -15.65 -14.85 10.14
C ALA A 491 -16.43 -14.02 11.17
N ASN A 492 -16.81 -12.79 10.83
CA ASN A 492 -17.53 -11.90 11.74
C ASN A 492 -18.89 -12.46 12.20
N LEU A 493 -19.61 -13.17 11.32
CA LEU A 493 -20.89 -13.82 11.65
C LEU A 493 -20.75 -14.80 12.82
N PHE A 494 -19.69 -15.62 12.80
CA PHE A 494 -19.42 -16.61 13.84
C PHE A 494 -18.70 -16.01 15.04
N ALA A 495 -17.81 -15.04 14.83
CA ALA A 495 -17.14 -14.31 15.91
C ALA A 495 -18.15 -13.64 16.84
N LEU A 496 -19.25 -13.11 16.31
CA LEU A 496 -20.33 -12.47 17.08
C LEU A 496 -21.47 -13.43 17.47
N ALA A 497 -21.32 -14.75 17.26
CA ALA A 497 -22.36 -15.72 17.62
C ALA A 497 -22.45 -15.98 19.13
N TRP A 498 -21.45 -15.56 19.92
CA TRP A 498 -21.36 -15.87 21.33
C TRP A 498 -22.54 -15.47 22.24
N PRO A 499 -23.30 -14.39 21.97
CA PRO A 499 -24.48 -14.07 22.77
C PRO A 499 -25.52 -15.20 22.76
N HIS A 500 -25.59 -15.98 21.66
CA HIS A 500 -26.56 -17.04 21.48
C HIS A 500 -26.24 -18.27 22.33
N TRP A 501 -24.99 -18.74 22.29
CA TRP A 501 -24.60 -19.89 23.12
C TRP A 501 -24.47 -19.52 24.59
N LEU A 502 -24.13 -18.26 24.93
CA LEU A 502 -24.16 -17.79 26.32
C LEU A 502 -25.60 -17.77 26.86
N SER A 503 -26.56 -17.37 26.02
CA SER A 503 -27.98 -17.42 26.32
C SER A 503 -28.49 -18.87 26.48
N ALA A 504 -28.07 -19.79 25.61
CA ALA A 504 -28.41 -21.20 25.75
C ALA A 504 -27.82 -21.82 27.04
N LEU A 505 -26.56 -21.50 27.34
CA LEU A 505 -25.90 -21.90 28.59
C LEU A 505 -26.64 -21.35 29.82
N GLU A 506 -26.97 -20.06 29.82
CA GLU A 506 -27.71 -19.42 30.92
C GLU A 506 -29.04 -20.15 31.19
N LYS A 507 -29.80 -20.38 30.14
CA LYS A 507 -31.14 -20.97 30.23
C LYS A 507 -31.13 -22.43 30.61
N THR A 508 -30.04 -23.15 30.35
CA THR A 508 -29.93 -24.58 30.68
C THR A 508 -29.35 -24.79 32.07
N VAL A 509 -28.32 -24.04 32.44
CA VAL A 509 -27.61 -24.19 33.73
C VAL A 509 -28.42 -23.63 34.87
N PHE A 510 -29.01 -22.44 34.70
CA PHE A 510 -29.72 -21.72 35.76
C PHE A 510 -31.24 -21.97 35.76
N ALA A 511 -31.71 -22.97 35.03
CA ALA A 511 -33.12 -23.39 35.09
C ALA A 511 -33.50 -23.89 36.50
N SER A 512 -34.76 -23.70 36.88
CA SER A 512 -35.38 -24.34 38.05
C SER A 512 -35.36 -25.86 37.91
N PRO A 513 -35.54 -26.64 38.99
CA PRO A 513 -35.51 -28.12 38.94
C PRO A 513 -36.41 -28.73 37.86
N GLY A 514 -37.49 -28.04 37.45
CA GLY A 514 -38.38 -28.46 36.37
C GLY A 514 -37.84 -28.25 34.94
N GLY A 515 -36.62 -27.72 34.80
CA GLY A 515 -35.96 -27.46 33.51
C GLY A 515 -36.40 -26.16 32.84
N PRO A 516 -35.76 -25.78 31.71
CA PRO A 516 -36.02 -24.52 31.01
C PRO A 516 -37.49 -24.40 30.53
N GLU A 517 -38.17 -25.52 30.28
CA GLU A 517 -39.59 -25.59 29.92
C GLU A 517 -40.52 -25.06 31.01
N ASN A 518 -40.11 -25.22 32.26
CA ASN A 518 -40.87 -24.77 33.42
C ASN A 518 -40.76 -23.25 33.61
N ASP A 519 -39.63 -22.67 33.19
CA ASP A 519 -39.27 -21.27 33.44
C ASP A 519 -39.56 -20.36 32.25
N LEU A 520 -39.58 -20.91 31.03
CA LEU A 520 -39.58 -20.16 29.78
C LEU A 520 -40.86 -20.39 28.99
N TRP A 521 -41.81 -19.47 29.13
CA TRP A 521 -43.07 -19.47 28.38
C TRP A 521 -43.36 -18.09 27.77
N ARG A 522 -44.17 -18.08 26.70
CA ARG A 522 -44.71 -16.83 26.14
C ARG A 522 -45.80 -16.28 27.04
N ILE A 523 -45.78 -14.97 27.28
CA ILE A 523 -46.76 -14.32 28.18
C ILE A 523 -48.19 -14.35 27.63
N ASP A 524 -48.36 -14.54 26.32
CA ASP A 524 -49.65 -14.64 25.65
C ASP A 524 -50.15 -16.08 25.47
N ARG A 525 -49.55 -17.04 26.18
CA ARG A 525 -49.88 -18.47 26.10
C ARG A 525 -49.95 -19.09 27.50
N ALA A 526 -50.48 -20.31 27.56
CA ALA A 526 -50.53 -21.08 28.80
C ALA A 526 -49.12 -21.26 29.38
N THR A 527 -48.99 -21.05 30.69
CA THR A 527 -47.73 -21.24 31.41
C THR A 527 -47.24 -22.67 31.23
N ARG A 528 -45.93 -22.85 31.01
CA ARG A 528 -45.27 -24.17 30.93
C ARG A 528 -45.76 -25.08 29.78
N GLU A 529 -46.32 -24.51 28.72
CA GLU A 529 -46.81 -25.27 27.55
C GLU A 529 -45.77 -26.22 26.94
N ALA A 530 -44.48 -25.85 27.03
CA ALA A 530 -43.38 -26.60 26.45
C ALA A 530 -43.08 -27.93 27.17
N ILE A 531 -43.61 -28.12 28.39
CA ILE A 531 -43.50 -29.38 29.15
C ILE A 531 -44.28 -30.50 28.45
N ALA A 532 -45.42 -30.17 27.83
CA ALA A 532 -46.32 -31.14 27.21
C ALA A 532 -45.87 -31.59 25.81
N TRP A 533 -44.86 -30.94 25.23
CA TRP A 533 -44.41 -31.26 23.87
C TRP A 533 -43.38 -32.40 23.86
N PRO A 534 -43.53 -33.39 22.96
CA PRO A 534 -42.52 -34.43 22.78
C PRO A 534 -41.15 -33.84 22.40
N ALA A 535 -40.10 -34.48 22.89
CA ALA A 535 -38.72 -34.18 22.53
C ALA A 535 -38.53 -34.21 21.01
N LEU A 536 -37.75 -33.26 20.49
CA LEU A 536 -37.43 -33.10 19.06
C LEU A 536 -38.65 -32.95 18.13
N SER A 537 -39.85 -32.79 18.67
CA SER A 537 -41.02 -32.42 17.86
C SER A 537 -40.83 -31.05 17.22
N TRP A 538 -41.48 -30.82 16.08
CA TRP A 538 -41.39 -29.52 15.38
C TRP A 538 -41.74 -28.32 16.28
N ARG A 539 -42.75 -28.48 17.15
CA ARG A 539 -43.13 -27.44 18.14
C ARG A 539 -42.00 -27.16 19.12
N LYS A 540 -41.33 -28.22 19.58
CA LYS A 540 -40.22 -28.16 20.53
C LYS A 540 -38.95 -27.56 19.93
N ILE A 541 -38.61 -27.93 18.69
CA ILE A 541 -37.50 -27.33 17.93
C ILE A 541 -37.76 -25.84 17.70
N LYS A 542 -38.97 -25.47 17.26
CA LYS A 542 -39.35 -24.06 17.05
C LYS A 542 -39.23 -23.25 18.34
N TRP A 543 -39.60 -23.83 19.48
CA TRP A 543 -39.44 -23.22 20.80
C TRP A 543 -37.96 -23.01 21.16
N ALA A 544 -37.12 -24.03 20.98
CA ALA A 544 -35.67 -23.94 21.22
C ALA A 544 -35.02 -22.84 20.36
N VAL A 545 -35.29 -22.83 19.05
CA VAL A 545 -34.80 -21.80 18.12
C VAL A 545 -35.25 -20.41 18.57
N THR A 546 -36.52 -20.24 18.95
CA THR A 546 -37.05 -18.94 19.38
C THR A 546 -36.35 -18.43 20.63
N ILE A 547 -36.07 -19.29 21.60
CA ILE A 547 -35.43 -18.90 22.85
C ILE A 547 -33.95 -18.58 22.68
N VAL A 548 -33.24 -19.28 21.78
CA VAL A 548 -31.85 -18.99 21.45
C VAL A 548 -31.73 -17.64 20.72
N LEU A 549 -32.64 -17.34 19.80
CA LEU A 549 -32.63 -16.09 19.02
C LEU A 549 -33.25 -14.89 19.74
N ASN A 550 -34.22 -15.10 20.64
CA ASN A 550 -34.89 -14.03 21.40
C ASN A 550 -34.12 -13.65 22.67
N LEU A 551 -32.92 -13.07 22.48
CA LEU A 551 -32.00 -12.73 23.56
C LEU A 551 -32.57 -11.72 24.58
N ARG A 552 -33.51 -10.86 24.15
CA ARG A 552 -34.20 -9.88 25.01
C ARG A 552 -35.45 -10.45 25.70
N GLY A 553 -35.87 -11.66 25.35
CA GLY A 553 -37.08 -12.29 25.87
C GLY A 553 -38.36 -11.54 25.52
N ILE A 554 -38.43 -10.89 24.35
CA ILE A 554 -39.59 -10.09 23.95
C ILE A 554 -40.86 -10.95 23.97
N ARG A 555 -41.79 -10.61 24.87
CA ARG A 555 -43.05 -11.34 25.16
C ARG A 555 -42.87 -12.73 25.76
N TRP A 556 -41.80 -12.94 26.50
CA TRP A 556 -41.55 -14.16 27.28
C TRP A 556 -41.42 -13.83 28.77
N SER A 557 -41.53 -14.86 29.61
CA SER A 557 -41.37 -14.79 31.08
C SER A 557 -40.05 -14.15 31.56
N TYR A 558 -39.06 -14.04 30.68
CA TYR A 558 -37.73 -13.48 30.97
C TYR A 558 -37.44 -12.17 30.23
N GLN A 559 -38.47 -11.44 29.77
CA GLN A 559 -38.29 -10.16 29.08
C GLN A 559 -37.44 -9.18 29.91
N VAL A 560 -36.46 -8.53 29.27
CA VAL A 560 -35.65 -7.50 29.92
C VAL A 560 -36.50 -6.27 30.28
N LYS A 561 -36.14 -5.59 31.37
CA LYS A 561 -36.95 -4.48 31.93
C LYS A 561 -37.11 -3.29 30.98
N ASN A 562 -36.04 -2.90 30.29
CA ASN A 562 -35.95 -1.65 29.53
C ASN A 562 -36.17 -1.84 28.02
N VAL A 563 -37.18 -2.64 27.63
CA VAL A 563 -37.58 -2.73 26.21
C VAL A 563 -38.23 -1.40 25.79
N PRO A 564 -37.82 -0.78 24.67
CA PRO A 564 -38.38 0.49 24.23
C PRO A 564 -39.90 0.41 23.99
N PRO A 565 -40.72 1.23 24.66
CA PRO A 565 -42.16 1.20 24.50
C PRO A 565 -42.58 1.87 23.18
N VAL A 566 -43.50 1.23 22.45
CA VAL A 566 -44.15 1.78 21.25
C VAL A 566 -45.65 1.68 21.43
N ALA A 567 -46.32 2.83 21.49
CA ALA A 567 -47.77 2.91 21.69
C ALA A 567 -48.52 2.20 20.55
N GLY A 568 -49.43 1.29 20.91
CA GLY A 568 -50.27 0.56 19.96
C GLY A 568 -49.54 -0.49 19.10
N LEU A 569 -48.29 -0.86 19.44
CA LEU A 569 -47.53 -1.88 18.69
C LEU A 569 -48.22 -3.26 18.71
N ASP A 570 -48.91 -3.57 19.80
CA ASP A 570 -49.72 -4.78 19.99
C ASP A 570 -50.91 -4.87 19.03
N ARG A 571 -51.47 -3.73 18.64
CA ARG A 571 -52.63 -3.61 17.73
C ARG A 571 -52.24 -3.21 16.30
N MET A 572 -50.95 -3.06 16.03
CA MET A 572 -50.46 -2.58 14.75
C MET A 572 -50.68 -3.63 13.64
N SER A 573 -51.27 -3.23 12.52
CA SER A 573 -51.43 -4.11 11.36
C SER A 573 -50.07 -4.44 10.73
N ARG A 574 -49.97 -5.59 10.06
CA ARG A 574 -48.75 -6.02 9.36
C ARG A 574 -48.30 -4.97 8.34
N ALA A 575 -49.22 -4.44 7.53
CA ALA A 575 -48.91 -3.41 6.53
C ALA A 575 -48.33 -2.15 7.17
N ARG A 576 -48.94 -1.63 8.23
CA ARG A 576 -48.46 -0.43 8.93
C ARG A 576 -47.08 -0.65 9.56
N PHE A 577 -46.85 -1.82 10.15
CA PHE A 577 -45.55 -2.19 10.70
C PHE A 577 -44.48 -2.25 9.60
N LEU A 578 -44.77 -2.91 8.47
CA LEU A 578 -43.82 -3.02 7.37
C LEU A 578 -43.49 -1.65 6.77
N ILE A 579 -44.47 -0.76 6.56
CA ILE A 579 -44.21 0.61 6.10
C ILE A 579 -43.31 1.35 7.08
N TRP A 580 -43.60 1.27 8.38
CA TRP A 580 -42.79 1.90 9.42
C TRP A 580 -41.33 1.39 9.41
N ARG A 581 -41.15 0.06 9.38
CA ARG A 581 -39.81 -0.56 9.38
C ARG A 581 -39.05 -0.36 8.08
N LEU A 582 -39.72 -0.37 6.92
CA LEU A 582 -39.09 -0.06 5.63
C LEU A 582 -38.62 1.40 5.58
N THR A 583 -39.41 2.33 6.13
CA THR A 583 -39.02 3.74 6.21
C THR A 583 -37.79 3.92 7.11
N GLU A 584 -37.79 3.28 8.28
CA GLU A 584 -36.63 3.29 9.18
C GLU A 584 -35.41 2.61 8.54
N PHE A 585 -35.60 1.51 7.83
CA PHE A 585 -34.56 0.78 7.13
C PHE A 585 -33.90 1.61 6.02
N ALA A 586 -34.68 2.37 5.26
CA ALA A 586 -34.15 3.30 4.26
C ALA A 586 -33.22 4.35 4.89
N LEU A 587 -33.62 4.95 6.02
CA LEU A 587 -32.79 5.91 6.75
C LEU A 587 -31.52 5.26 7.32
N VAL A 588 -31.64 4.07 7.91
CA VAL A 588 -30.52 3.33 8.47
C VAL A 588 -29.52 2.92 7.40
N ILE A 589 -29.98 2.50 6.20
CA ILE A 589 -29.10 2.21 5.07
C ILE A 589 -28.33 3.45 4.62
N LEU A 590 -29.00 4.59 4.48
CA LEU A 590 -28.35 5.84 4.07
C LEU A 590 -27.24 6.24 5.06
N MET A 591 -27.53 6.13 6.35
CA MET A 591 -26.54 6.43 7.39
C MET A 591 -25.44 5.37 7.49
N ALA A 592 -25.76 4.09 7.30
CA ALA A 592 -24.78 3.01 7.27
C ALA A 592 -23.81 3.16 6.09
N ASP A 593 -24.31 3.55 4.92
CA ASP A 593 -23.48 3.89 3.77
C ASP A 593 -22.58 5.09 4.10
N LEU A 594 -23.15 6.20 4.58
CA LEU A 594 -22.37 7.39 4.96
C LEU A 594 -21.25 7.05 5.95
N VAL A 595 -21.55 6.33 7.02
CA VAL A 595 -20.57 5.94 8.05
C VAL A 595 -19.55 4.96 7.48
N SER A 596 -19.95 4.01 6.62
CA SER A 596 -19.02 3.09 5.96
C SER A 596 -18.06 3.82 5.04
N GLN A 597 -18.55 4.74 4.21
CA GLN A 597 -17.70 5.54 3.33
C GLN A 597 -16.78 6.46 4.12
N MET A 598 -17.28 7.07 5.20
CA MET A 598 -16.48 7.90 6.09
C MET A 598 -15.37 7.09 6.76
N GLY A 599 -15.68 5.88 7.26
CA GLY A 599 -14.68 4.98 7.83
C GLY A 599 -13.61 4.58 6.82
N ARG A 600 -14.02 4.24 5.59
CA ARG A 600 -13.10 3.98 4.48
C ARG A 600 -12.20 5.17 4.18
N ARG A 601 -12.75 6.39 4.14
CA ARG A 601 -12.02 7.61 3.86
C ARG A 601 -11.01 7.95 4.97
N LEU A 602 -11.44 7.88 6.22
CA LEU A 602 -10.65 8.30 7.39
C LEU A 602 -9.60 7.28 7.83
N PHE A 603 -9.85 5.98 7.65
CA PHE A 603 -8.98 4.94 8.17
C PHE A 603 -8.20 4.18 7.10
N PHE A 604 -8.79 4.00 5.91
CA PHE A 604 -8.27 3.04 4.93
C PHE A 604 -7.84 3.66 3.61
N SER A 605 -8.09 4.95 3.40
CA SER A 605 -7.72 5.65 2.16
C SER A 605 -6.55 6.61 2.38
N ASN A 606 -5.63 6.65 1.42
CA ASN A 606 -4.59 7.68 1.38
C ASN A 606 -5.16 9.02 0.86
N ALA A 607 -4.37 10.10 0.87
CA ALA A 607 -4.81 11.41 0.38
C ALA A 607 -5.46 11.36 -1.03
N PRO A 608 -4.89 10.63 -2.02
CA PRO A 608 -5.52 10.37 -3.33
C PRO A 608 -6.85 9.61 -3.31
N GLY A 609 -7.24 9.00 -2.18
CA GLY A 609 -8.47 8.20 -2.04
C GLY A 609 -8.32 6.72 -2.41
N VAL A 610 -7.09 6.23 -2.59
CA VAL A 610 -6.82 4.80 -2.82
C VAL A 610 -6.95 4.06 -1.49
N VAL A 611 -7.83 3.07 -1.46
CA VAL A 611 -8.11 2.25 -0.27
C VAL A 611 -7.12 1.07 -0.20
N GLY A 612 -6.63 0.77 1.01
CA GLY A 612 -5.87 -0.46 1.29
C GLY A 612 -4.36 -0.38 1.02
N THR A 613 -3.82 0.82 0.78
CA THR A 613 -2.38 1.06 0.66
C THR A 613 -1.72 1.41 1.99
N LEU A 614 -2.51 1.74 3.02
CA LEU A 614 -2.01 2.06 4.34
C LEU A 614 -1.62 0.78 5.10
N ASP A 615 -0.49 0.84 5.81
CA ASP A 615 -0.07 -0.23 6.70
C ASP A 615 -1.01 -0.27 7.90
N SER A 616 -1.71 -1.40 8.07
CA SER A 616 -2.71 -1.60 9.11
C SER A 616 -2.16 -1.34 10.50
N LYS A 617 -0.87 -1.58 10.73
CA LYS A 617 -0.19 -1.43 12.03
C LYS A 617 -0.27 -0.01 12.59
N TYR A 618 -0.28 0.98 11.69
CA TYR A 618 -0.24 2.40 12.08
C TYR A 618 -1.60 3.10 11.96
N ILE A 619 -2.65 2.37 11.58
CA ILE A 619 -4.01 2.92 11.54
C ILE A 619 -4.52 3.03 12.98
N THR A 620 -5.02 4.21 13.34
CA THR A 620 -5.60 4.52 14.65
C THR A 620 -6.80 5.43 14.50
N VAL A 621 -7.73 5.32 15.44
CA VAL A 621 -8.88 6.20 15.61
C VAL A 621 -8.45 7.54 16.24
N SER A 622 -7.31 7.58 16.92
CA SER A 622 -6.78 8.79 17.54
C SER A 622 -6.15 9.74 16.50
N ASP A 623 -6.14 11.04 16.81
CA ASP A 623 -5.45 12.06 16.01
C ASP A 623 -4.96 13.17 16.95
N HIS A 624 -3.84 13.81 16.62
CA HIS A 624 -3.31 14.92 17.42
C HIS A 624 -4.17 16.19 17.28
N ARG A 625 -4.93 16.32 16.19
CA ARG A 625 -5.90 17.40 16.01
C ARG A 625 -7.25 16.99 16.58
N LEU A 626 -7.73 17.76 17.57
CA LEU A 626 -8.98 17.45 18.28
C LEU A 626 -10.19 17.25 17.36
N GLY A 627 -10.35 18.09 16.33
CA GLY A 627 -11.47 17.95 15.38
C GLY A 627 -11.45 16.62 14.62
N TRP A 628 -10.28 16.19 14.15
CA TRP A 628 -10.12 14.92 13.44
C TRP A 628 -10.23 13.71 14.36
N SER A 629 -9.68 13.81 15.57
CA SER A 629 -9.81 12.78 16.59
C SER A 629 -11.28 12.54 16.93
N PHE A 630 -12.04 13.61 17.15
CA PHE A 630 -13.48 13.52 17.41
C PHE A 630 -14.24 12.90 16.23
N LEU A 631 -13.99 13.36 15.01
CA LEU A 631 -14.66 12.85 13.82
C LEU A 631 -14.36 11.37 13.57
N LYS A 632 -13.10 10.94 13.74
CA LYS A 632 -12.69 9.53 13.64
C LYS A 632 -13.41 8.69 14.70
N ALA A 633 -13.37 9.10 15.97
CA ALA A 633 -14.04 8.38 17.05
C ALA A 633 -15.55 8.30 16.84
N LEU A 634 -16.19 9.40 16.43
CA LEU A 634 -17.62 9.44 16.11
C LEU A 634 -17.97 8.49 14.97
N THR A 635 -17.18 8.51 13.88
CA THR A 635 -17.39 7.63 12.72
C THR A 635 -17.30 6.16 13.13
N PHE A 636 -16.27 5.80 13.90
CA PHE A 636 -16.13 4.44 14.42
C PHE A 636 -17.29 4.06 15.35
N GLY A 637 -17.68 4.92 16.29
CA GLY A 637 -18.74 4.66 17.25
C GLY A 637 -20.14 4.53 16.64
N LEU A 638 -20.43 5.27 15.57
CA LEU A 638 -21.71 5.17 14.84
C LEU A 638 -21.83 3.87 14.03
N GLY A 639 -20.71 3.28 13.60
CA GLY A 639 -20.70 2.06 12.78
C GLY A 639 -21.50 0.92 13.41
N PRO A 640 -21.12 0.42 14.60
CA PRO A 640 -21.83 -0.66 15.28
C PRO A 640 -23.32 -0.40 15.47
N TYR A 641 -23.71 0.84 15.80
CA TYR A 641 -25.12 1.20 15.96
C TYR A 641 -25.93 0.95 14.67
N TYR A 642 -25.50 1.52 13.54
CA TYR A 642 -26.24 1.40 12.29
C TYR A 642 -26.19 -0.02 11.72
N PHE A 643 -25.06 -0.72 11.81
CA PHE A 643 -24.98 -2.09 11.28
C PHE A 643 -25.81 -3.10 12.09
N ILE A 644 -25.81 -3.01 13.41
CA ILE A 644 -26.66 -3.86 14.26
C ILE A 644 -28.15 -3.53 14.01
N ASN A 645 -28.50 -2.24 13.90
CA ASN A 645 -29.89 -1.84 13.64
C ASN A 645 -30.36 -2.31 12.25
N MET A 646 -29.50 -2.21 11.24
CA MET A 646 -29.77 -2.66 9.88
C MET A 646 -30.11 -4.15 9.86
N GLN A 647 -29.29 -4.99 10.51
CA GLN A 647 -29.55 -6.43 10.60
C GLN A 647 -30.86 -6.74 11.31
N TYR A 648 -31.14 -6.05 12.43
CA TYR A 648 -32.39 -6.20 13.17
C TYR A 648 -33.61 -5.86 12.32
N LEU A 649 -33.55 -4.76 11.57
CA LEU A 649 -34.62 -4.32 10.68
C LEU A 649 -34.88 -5.32 9.57
N VAL A 650 -33.83 -5.82 8.88
CA VAL A 650 -33.96 -6.86 7.84
C VAL A 650 -34.69 -8.08 8.39
N VAL A 651 -34.23 -8.62 9.52
CA VAL A 651 -34.86 -9.81 10.12
C VAL A 651 -36.30 -9.52 10.55
N SER A 652 -36.58 -8.34 11.12
CA SER A 652 -37.94 -7.96 11.52
C SER A 652 -38.91 -7.85 10.34
N ILE A 653 -38.46 -7.26 9.23
CA ILE A 653 -39.25 -7.07 8.01
C ILE A 653 -39.56 -8.44 7.41
N VAL A 654 -38.53 -9.27 7.21
CA VAL A 654 -38.69 -10.62 6.64
C VAL A 654 -39.59 -11.49 7.54
N ALA A 655 -39.36 -11.49 8.85
CA ALA A 655 -40.10 -12.33 9.77
C ALA A 655 -41.58 -11.93 9.90
N VAL A 656 -41.92 -10.65 9.77
CA VAL A 656 -43.33 -10.18 9.79
C VAL A 656 -44.00 -10.33 8.42
N ALA A 657 -43.27 -10.08 7.33
CA ALA A 657 -43.77 -10.24 5.96
C ALA A 657 -44.13 -11.70 5.66
N LEU A 658 -43.27 -12.65 6.05
CA LEU A 658 -43.51 -14.09 5.91
C LEU A 658 -44.50 -14.66 6.94
N GLY A 659 -45.02 -13.84 7.87
CA GLY A 659 -45.95 -14.28 8.90
C GLY A 659 -45.33 -15.20 9.98
N ILE A 660 -44.00 -15.29 10.04
CA ILE A 660 -43.26 -16.07 11.05
C ILE A 660 -43.48 -15.49 12.45
N SER A 661 -43.62 -14.17 12.55
CA SER A 661 -43.74 -13.41 13.80
C SER A 661 -44.75 -12.26 13.69
N ARG A 662 -45.16 -11.70 14.83
CA ARG A 662 -46.10 -10.56 14.89
C ARG A 662 -45.33 -9.23 15.02
N PRO A 663 -45.91 -8.09 14.60
CA PRO A 663 -45.35 -6.75 14.85
C PRO A 663 -44.89 -6.53 16.31
N SER A 664 -45.67 -7.00 17.27
CA SER A 664 -45.39 -6.92 18.71
C SER A 664 -44.15 -7.72 19.17
N ASP A 665 -43.64 -8.64 18.36
CA ASP A 665 -42.43 -9.40 18.67
C ASP A 665 -41.15 -8.61 18.33
N TRP A 666 -41.28 -7.45 17.67
CA TRP A 666 -40.18 -6.63 17.17
C TRP A 666 -40.23 -5.16 17.64
N PRO A 667 -40.12 -4.88 18.95
CA PRO A 667 -39.94 -3.50 19.44
C PRO A 667 -38.56 -2.95 19.02
N PRO A 668 -38.38 -1.62 18.94
CA PRO A 668 -37.10 -1.01 18.58
C PRO A 668 -35.92 -1.63 19.33
N LEU A 669 -34.80 -1.79 18.62
CA LEU A 669 -33.62 -2.42 19.21
C LEU A 669 -32.96 -1.49 20.23
N PHE A 670 -32.82 -0.22 19.86
CA PHE A 670 -32.23 0.84 20.68
C PHE A 670 -33.30 1.71 21.32
N GLY A 671 -33.00 2.25 22.50
CA GLY A 671 -33.82 3.24 23.19
C GLY A 671 -33.74 4.62 22.55
N LYS A 672 -34.35 5.63 23.17
CA LYS A 672 -34.33 7.00 22.64
C LYS A 672 -33.02 7.67 23.01
N LEU A 673 -32.35 8.30 22.03
CA LEU A 673 -31.08 8.99 22.26
C LEU A 673 -31.17 10.06 23.36
N LYS A 674 -32.34 10.71 23.50
CA LYS A 674 -32.59 11.70 24.56
C LYS A 674 -32.46 11.14 25.99
N GLU A 675 -32.52 9.82 26.17
CA GLU A 675 -32.40 9.17 27.48
C GLU A 675 -30.93 8.86 27.85
N ALA A 676 -30.01 8.96 26.89
CA ALA A 676 -28.58 8.70 27.07
C ALA A 676 -27.82 9.90 27.68
N THR A 677 -28.34 10.46 28.78
CA THR A 677 -27.73 11.58 29.51
C THR A 677 -26.65 11.16 30.50
N THR A 678 -26.41 9.86 30.66
CA THR A 678 -25.40 9.28 31.55
C THR A 678 -24.85 8.01 30.91
N MET A 679 -23.62 7.60 31.21
CA MET A 679 -23.03 6.34 30.75
C MET A 679 -23.87 5.15 31.21
N ARG A 680 -24.43 5.23 32.43
CA ARG A 680 -25.38 4.23 32.95
C ARG A 680 -26.63 4.11 32.09
N ASN A 681 -27.22 5.23 31.67
CA ASN A 681 -28.41 5.21 30.80
C ASN A 681 -28.07 4.85 29.37
N PHE A 682 -26.89 5.23 28.86
CA PHE A 682 -26.42 4.83 27.55
C PHE A 682 -26.41 3.30 27.44
N TRP A 683 -25.73 2.60 28.36
CA TRP A 683 -25.65 1.12 28.34
C TRP A 683 -26.90 0.42 28.87
N GLY A 684 -27.66 1.06 29.77
CA GLY A 684 -28.80 0.43 30.46
C GLY A 684 -30.16 0.67 29.81
N ILE A 685 -30.31 1.70 28.98
CA ILE A 685 -31.60 2.12 28.39
C ILE A 685 -31.47 2.28 26.87
N PHE A 686 -30.47 3.03 26.40
CA PHE A 686 -30.32 3.33 24.98
C PHE A 686 -29.76 2.15 24.17
N TRP A 687 -28.69 1.50 24.65
CA TRP A 687 -28.03 0.41 23.94
C TRP A 687 -28.89 -0.86 23.89
N HIS A 688 -28.62 -1.76 22.95
CA HIS A 688 -29.56 -2.82 22.49
C HIS A 688 -30.07 -3.85 23.52
N GLN A 689 -29.54 -3.90 24.75
CA GLN A 689 -29.97 -4.83 25.84
C GLN A 689 -29.89 -6.35 25.56
N MET A 690 -29.38 -6.83 24.42
CA MET A 690 -29.38 -8.28 24.08
C MET A 690 -28.57 -9.13 25.06
N LEU A 691 -27.55 -8.54 25.71
CA LEU A 691 -26.70 -9.24 26.67
C LEU A 691 -27.21 -9.13 28.12
N ARG A 692 -28.20 -8.27 28.37
CA ARG A 692 -28.60 -7.84 29.71
C ARG A 692 -29.02 -9.04 30.57
N ARG A 693 -29.89 -9.91 30.03
CA ARG A 693 -30.41 -11.06 30.76
C ARG A 693 -29.29 -12.03 31.13
N SER A 694 -28.59 -12.58 30.14
CA SER A 694 -27.57 -13.61 30.35
C SER A 694 -26.46 -13.15 31.29
N LEU A 695 -25.95 -11.93 31.10
CA LEU A 695 -24.94 -11.38 32.01
C LEU A 695 -25.49 -11.21 33.43
N SER A 696 -26.68 -10.62 33.60
CA SER A 696 -27.26 -10.41 34.94
C SER A 696 -27.53 -11.72 35.70
N THR A 697 -27.96 -12.78 35.02
CA THR A 697 -28.16 -14.10 35.65
C THR A 697 -26.82 -14.68 36.11
N ILE A 698 -25.80 -14.67 35.23
CA ILE A 698 -24.47 -15.23 35.54
C ILE A 698 -23.79 -14.44 36.67
N THR A 699 -23.78 -13.11 36.59
CA THR A 699 -23.16 -12.27 37.61
C THR A 699 -23.92 -12.30 38.93
N GLY A 700 -25.26 -12.43 38.88
CA GLY A 700 -26.09 -12.59 40.07
C GLY A 700 -25.81 -13.92 40.78
N ALA A 701 -25.66 -15.01 40.03
CA ALA A 701 -25.27 -16.30 40.59
C ALA A 701 -23.87 -16.26 41.22
N PHE A 702 -22.92 -15.55 40.62
CA PHE A 702 -21.61 -15.32 41.22
C PHE A 702 -21.73 -14.58 42.56
N VAL A 703 -22.48 -13.47 42.60
CA VAL A 703 -22.75 -12.69 43.81
C VAL A 703 -23.33 -13.56 44.94
N ASP A 704 -24.27 -14.44 44.60
CA ASP A 704 -24.85 -15.38 45.57
C ASP A 704 -23.81 -16.39 46.06
N ALA A 705 -22.99 -16.93 45.16
CA ALA A 705 -21.96 -17.91 45.48
C ALA A 705 -20.85 -17.36 46.41
N VAL A 706 -20.53 -16.07 46.30
CA VAL A 706 -19.56 -15.39 47.18
C VAL A 706 -20.19 -14.72 48.40
N GLY A 707 -21.51 -14.89 48.63
CA GLY A 707 -22.20 -14.40 49.82
C GLY A 707 -22.44 -12.88 49.87
N ILE A 708 -22.44 -12.17 48.74
CA ILE A 708 -22.73 -10.74 48.71
C ILE A 708 -24.24 -10.51 48.72
N HIS A 709 -24.76 -9.80 49.74
CA HIS A 709 -26.20 -9.50 49.86
C HIS A 709 -26.73 -8.70 48.66
N ARG A 710 -27.75 -9.27 47.98
CA ARG A 710 -28.47 -8.61 46.87
C ARG A 710 -29.12 -7.30 47.32
N GLY A 711 -29.17 -6.33 46.41
CA GLY A 711 -29.75 -4.99 46.66
C GLY A 711 -28.78 -3.99 47.30
N THR A 712 -27.58 -4.41 47.69
CA THR A 712 -26.52 -3.52 48.17
C THR A 712 -25.73 -2.87 47.03
N ASN A 713 -24.99 -1.79 47.33
CA ASN A 713 -24.02 -1.20 46.40
C ASN A 713 -22.93 -2.21 46.02
N ALA A 714 -22.46 -3.02 46.99
CA ALA A 714 -21.49 -4.08 46.74
C ALA A 714 -22.01 -5.05 45.67
N SER A 715 -23.23 -5.56 45.82
CA SER A 715 -23.85 -6.43 44.81
C SER A 715 -23.97 -5.75 43.43
N SER A 716 -24.41 -4.49 43.41
CA SER A 716 -24.65 -3.76 42.16
C SER A 716 -23.36 -3.47 41.39
N TYR A 717 -22.29 -3.02 42.06
CA TYR A 717 -21.01 -2.73 41.42
C TYR A 717 -20.24 -4.01 41.08
N THR A 718 -20.29 -5.06 41.92
CA THR A 718 -19.70 -6.36 41.56
C THR A 718 -20.33 -6.91 40.28
N GLN A 719 -21.65 -6.88 40.16
CA GLN A 719 -22.32 -7.31 38.92
C GLN A 719 -21.99 -6.42 37.72
N LEU A 720 -21.89 -5.09 37.93
CA LEU A 720 -21.51 -4.15 36.87
C LEU A 720 -20.13 -4.47 36.31
N TRP A 721 -19.12 -4.56 37.17
CA TRP A 721 -17.74 -4.84 36.78
C TRP A 721 -17.61 -6.22 36.15
N LEU A 722 -18.22 -7.25 36.74
CA LEU A 722 -18.19 -8.60 36.15
C LEU A 722 -18.89 -8.65 34.78
N ALA A 723 -20.03 -8.00 34.61
CA ALA A 723 -20.76 -8.00 33.34
C ALA A 723 -19.93 -7.36 32.22
N PHE A 724 -19.30 -6.20 32.48
CA PHE A 724 -18.43 -5.55 31.51
C PHE A 724 -17.13 -6.31 31.28
N THR A 725 -16.53 -6.93 32.30
CA THR A 725 -15.33 -7.76 32.14
C THR A 725 -15.63 -9.02 31.31
N ILE A 726 -16.72 -9.73 31.59
CA ILE A 726 -17.16 -10.87 30.76
C ILE A 726 -17.37 -10.40 29.32
N SER A 727 -18.05 -9.27 29.12
CA SER A 727 -18.26 -8.72 27.78
C SER A 727 -16.94 -8.40 27.07
N GLY A 728 -15.96 -7.83 27.77
CA GLY A 728 -14.62 -7.55 27.24
C GLY A 728 -13.87 -8.81 26.85
N VAL A 729 -13.88 -9.84 27.69
CA VAL A 729 -13.28 -11.15 27.37
C VAL A 729 -13.93 -11.75 26.12
N MET A 730 -15.26 -11.75 26.06
CA MET A 730 -15.98 -12.33 24.93
C MET A 730 -15.65 -11.60 23.61
N HIS A 731 -15.63 -10.27 23.59
CA HIS A 731 -15.26 -9.52 22.39
C HIS A 731 -13.79 -9.70 22.01
N ALA A 732 -12.88 -9.80 23.00
CA ALA A 732 -11.48 -10.04 22.74
C ALA A 732 -11.22 -11.42 22.15
N LEU A 733 -11.91 -12.46 22.64
CA LEU A 733 -11.91 -13.79 22.03
C LEU A 733 -12.49 -13.77 20.61
N SER A 734 -13.57 -13.04 20.38
CA SER A 734 -14.12 -12.84 19.03
C SER A 734 -13.10 -12.23 18.05
N GLN A 735 -12.19 -11.36 18.50
CA GLN A 735 -11.15 -10.80 17.63
C GLN A 735 -10.13 -11.84 17.17
N LEU A 736 -9.86 -12.86 17.97
CA LEU A 736 -8.91 -13.93 17.59
C LEU A 736 -9.45 -14.81 16.46
N LEU A 737 -10.77 -14.83 16.25
CA LEU A 737 -11.41 -15.50 15.11
C LEU A 737 -11.34 -14.69 13.81
N MET A 738 -11.06 -13.39 13.88
CA MET A 738 -11.05 -12.54 12.70
C MET A 738 -9.81 -12.80 11.84
N PRO A 739 -9.92 -12.70 10.50
CA PRO A 739 -8.75 -12.72 9.62
C PRO A 739 -7.85 -11.55 9.98
N ARG A 740 -6.57 -11.84 10.20
CA ARG A 740 -5.62 -10.88 10.78
C ARG A 740 -4.43 -10.69 9.85
N PRO A 741 -4.10 -9.43 9.50
CA PRO A 741 -2.85 -9.10 8.81
C PRO A 741 -1.65 -9.58 9.60
N ALA A 742 -0.66 -10.12 8.91
CA ALA A 742 0.40 -10.86 9.55
C ALA A 742 1.49 -9.99 10.21
N ASN A 743 1.44 -8.68 9.96
CA ASN A 743 2.17 -7.63 10.68
C ASN A 743 1.54 -7.25 12.05
N ILE A 744 0.38 -7.79 12.40
CA ILE A 744 -0.36 -7.51 13.65
C ILE A 744 -0.23 -8.70 14.62
N THR A 745 0.09 -8.43 15.88
CA THR A 745 0.18 -9.43 16.97
C THR A 745 -1.18 -9.65 17.67
N PRO A 746 -1.39 -10.76 18.39
CA PRO A 746 -2.70 -11.01 19.03
C PRO A 746 -2.98 -9.98 20.12
N GLY A 747 -1.93 -9.55 20.84
CA GLY A 747 -2.05 -8.52 21.88
C GLY A 747 -2.60 -7.19 21.35
N GLU A 748 -2.18 -6.78 20.16
CA GLU A 748 -2.60 -5.52 19.53
C GLU A 748 -4.10 -5.45 19.18
N ILE A 749 -4.78 -6.60 19.08
CA ILE A 749 -6.22 -6.67 18.75
C ILE A 749 -7.10 -7.12 19.93
N VAL A 750 -6.51 -7.73 20.96
CA VAL A 750 -7.22 -8.26 22.13
C VAL A 750 -7.22 -7.26 23.29
N ILE A 751 -6.08 -6.61 23.59
CA ILE A 751 -5.93 -5.83 24.81
C ILE A 751 -6.83 -4.59 24.79
N GLY A 752 -6.80 -3.82 23.70
CA GLY A 752 -7.58 -2.60 23.59
C GLY A 752 -9.09 -2.85 23.67
N ILE A 753 -9.61 -3.81 22.89
CA ILE A 753 -11.03 -4.14 22.93
C ILE A 753 -11.45 -4.72 24.29
N PHE A 754 -10.59 -5.48 24.96
CA PHE A 754 -10.84 -5.93 26.33
C PHE A 754 -10.96 -4.73 27.26
N LEU A 755 -9.99 -3.82 27.29
CA LEU A 755 -9.95 -2.67 28.19
C LEU A 755 -11.11 -1.69 27.99
N PHE A 756 -11.62 -1.58 26.75
CA PHE A 756 -12.78 -0.74 26.44
C PHE A 756 -13.98 -1.01 27.37
N PHE A 757 -14.29 -2.28 27.67
CA PHE A 757 -15.49 -2.64 28.42
C PHE A 757 -15.39 -2.36 29.94
N PRO A 758 -14.35 -2.83 30.67
CA PRO A 758 -14.15 -2.44 32.07
C PRO A 758 -14.00 -0.93 32.26
N CYS A 759 -13.44 -0.22 31.26
CA CYS A 759 -13.40 1.24 31.27
C CYS A 759 -14.81 1.86 31.36
N GLN A 760 -15.83 1.27 30.72
CA GLN A 760 -17.23 1.73 30.85
C GLN A 760 -17.75 1.54 32.28
N ALA A 761 -17.42 0.43 32.94
CA ALA A 761 -17.79 0.20 34.34
C ALA A 761 -17.11 1.22 35.27
N ALA A 762 -15.84 1.55 35.01
CA ALA A 762 -15.12 2.59 35.72
C ALA A 762 -15.79 3.96 35.55
N MET A 763 -16.15 4.32 34.32
CA MET A 763 -16.84 5.59 34.01
C MET A 763 -18.21 5.68 34.68
N ILE A 764 -19.00 4.60 34.67
CA ILE A 764 -20.28 4.54 35.39
C ILE A 764 -20.07 4.70 36.90
N THR A 765 -19.06 4.04 37.46
CA THR A 765 -18.75 4.14 38.90
C THR A 765 -18.35 5.56 39.29
N ALA A 766 -17.50 6.21 38.49
CA ALA A 766 -17.11 7.60 38.70
C ALA A 766 -18.29 8.56 38.53
N GLU A 767 -19.12 8.37 37.51
CA GLU A 767 -20.35 9.11 37.27
C GLU A 767 -21.32 9.02 38.46
N ASP A 768 -21.60 7.81 38.94
CA ASP A 768 -22.48 7.60 40.09
C ASP A 768 -21.92 8.24 41.36
N PHE A 769 -20.59 8.19 41.56
CA PHE A 769 -19.94 8.85 42.69
C PHE A 769 -20.09 10.37 42.62
N VAL A 770 -19.90 10.99 41.45
CA VAL A 770 -20.10 12.44 41.25
C VAL A 770 -21.56 12.81 41.48
N ILE A 771 -22.51 12.04 40.95
CA ILE A 771 -23.95 12.28 41.15
C ILE A 771 -24.32 12.13 42.64
N TRP A 772 -23.77 11.14 43.33
CA TRP A 772 -23.95 10.95 44.77
C TRP A 772 -23.38 12.12 45.57
N LEU A 773 -22.15 12.55 45.25
CA LEU A 773 -21.49 13.65 45.94
C LEU A 773 -22.26 14.97 45.75
N TRP A 774 -22.75 15.22 44.53
CA TRP A 774 -23.64 16.35 44.24
C TRP A 774 -24.89 16.32 45.11
N LYS A 775 -25.61 15.18 45.13
CA LYS A 775 -26.82 15.02 45.94
C LYS A 775 -26.55 15.22 47.44
N LYS A 776 -25.39 14.76 47.92
CA LYS A 776 -24.98 14.89 49.32
C LYS A 776 -24.59 16.33 49.69
N ARG A 777 -24.00 17.11 48.78
CA ARG A 777 -23.50 18.47 49.06
C ARG A 777 -24.50 19.59 48.74
N LEU A 778 -25.29 19.43 47.68
CA LEU A 778 -26.11 20.50 47.08
C LEU A 778 -27.62 20.18 47.06
N GLY A 779 -28.03 19.05 47.66
CA GLY A 779 -29.43 18.65 47.81
C GLY A 779 -29.96 17.70 46.72
N LEU A 780 -31.18 17.21 46.91
CA LEU A 780 -31.79 16.14 46.08
C LEU A 780 -32.37 16.62 44.74
N GLN A 781 -32.45 17.94 44.50
CA GLN A 781 -33.02 18.46 43.26
C GLN A 781 -32.01 18.38 42.10
N THR A 782 -32.40 17.68 41.03
CA THR A 782 -31.62 17.64 39.79
C THR A 782 -31.83 18.94 39.00
N PRO A 783 -30.78 19.72 38.69
CA PRO A 783 -30.92 20.96 37.94
C PRO A 783 -31.46 20.74 36.53
N ARG A 784 -32.20 21.72 35.98
CA ARG A 784 -32.72 21.66 34.60
C ARG A 784 -31.63 21.54 33.54
N TRP A 785 -30.41 22.02 33.83
CA TRP A 785 -29.26 21.94 32.93
C TRP A 785 -28.50 20.60 33.02
N ALA A 786 -28.78 19.74 34.01
CA ALA A 786 -28.05 18.49 34.22
C ALA A 786 -28.03 17.55 33.00
N PRO A 787 -29.11 17.43 32.20
CA PRO A 787 -29.07 16.65 30.95
C PRO A 787 -28.01 17.15 29.96
N ALA A 788 -27.80 18.46 29.84
CA ALA A 788 -26.81 19.02 28.91
C ALA A 788 -25.39 18.64 29.31
N VAL A 789 -25.05 18.77 30.60
CA VAL A 789 -23.76 18.31 31.15
C VAL A 789 -23.60 16.80 31.00
N GLY A 790 -24.68 16.06 31.21
CA GLY A 790 -24.73 14.62 30.99
C GLY A 790 -24.40 14.20 29.56
N TYR A 791 -24.94 14.88 28.55
CA TYR A 791 -24.60 14.60 27.15
C TYR A 791 -23.12 14.90 26.85
N VAL A 792 -22.60 16.02 27.35
CA VAL A 792 -21.17 16.34 27.19
C VAL A 792 -20.31 15.25 27.81
N TRP A 793 -20.66 14.79 29.02
CA TRP A 793 -19.98 13.70 29.70
C TRP A 793 -20.00 12.40 28.87
N VAL A 794 -21.17 11.97 28.38
CA VAL A 794 -21.29 10.75 27.57
C VAL A 794 -20.47 10.85 26.28
N VAL A 795 -20.52 12.00 25.60
CA VAL A 795 -19.74 12.23 24.37
C VAL A 795 -18.24 12.20 24.66
N CYS A 796 -17.76 12.88 25.69
CA CYS A 796 -16.34 12.89 26.06
C CYS A 796 -15.87 11.51 26.53
N ALA A 797 -16.68 10.80 27.32
CA ALA A 797 -16.38 9.46 27.81
C ALA A 797 -16.24 8.45 26.64
N LEU A 798 -17.16 8.49 25.68
CA LEU A 798 -17.08 7.65 24.48
C LEU A 798 -15.93 8.08 23.57
N TRP A 799 -15.71 9.39 23.35
CA TRP A 799 -14.58 9.87 22.56
C TRP A 799 -13.23 9.40 23.14
N PHE A 800 -13.07 9.44 24.46
CA PHE A 800 -11.87 8.93 25.14
C PHE A 800 -11.71 7.42 25.02
N SER A 801 -12.79 6.64 25.21
CA SER A 801 -12.69 5.18 25.31
C SER A 801 -12.76 4.45 23.98
N LEU A 802 -13.43 5.00 22.95
CA LEU A 802 -13.60 4.36 21.65
C LEU A 802 -12.30 3.98 20.95
N PRO A 803 -11.18 4.74 21.03
CA PRO A 803 -9.90 4.32 20.48
C PRO A 803 -9.40 2.97 20.98
N PHE A 804 -9.70 2.57 22.23
CA PHE A 804 -9.29 1.26 22.75
C PHE A 804 -9.86 0.10 21.92
N ALA A 805 -11.16 0.15 21.58
CA ALA A 805 -11.78 -0.84 20.71
C ALA A 805 -11.53 -0.56 19.22
N GLY A 806 -11.49 0.73 18.86
CA GLY A 806 -11.34 1.23 17.50
C GLY A 806 -10.05 0.79 16.85
N ASP A 807 -8.92 1.01 17.54
CA ASP A 807 -7.60 0.69 17.02
C ASP A 807 -7.45 -0.81 16.73
N ALA A 808 -7.96 -1.67 17.62
CA ALA A 808 -8.00 -3.11 17.42
C ALA A 808 -8.77 -3.49 16.14
N MET A 809 -9.93 -2.86 15.91
CA MET A 809 -10.80 -3.17 14.77
C MET A 809 -10.25 -2.65 13.44
N VAL A 810 -9.72 -1.43 13.41
CA VAL A 810 -9.16 -0.85 12.18
C VAL A 810 -7.85 -1.51 11.78
N ARG A 811 -7.03 -1.98 12.74
CA ARG A 811 -5.83 -2.80 12.48
C ARG A 811 -6.16 -4.16 11.86
N LEU A 812 -7.34 -4.72 12.18
CA LEU A 812 -7.90 -5.89 11.50
C LEU A 812 -8.47 -5.58 10.10
N LYS A 813 -8.37 -4.33 9.66
CA LYS A 813 -8.93 -3.83 8.39
C LYS A 813 -10.46 -3.98 8.33
N MET A 814 -11.12 -4.01 9.48
CA MET A 814 -12.56 -4.14 9.55
C MET A 814 -13.21 -2.84 9.08
N GLY A 815 -14.01 -2.93 8.01
CA GLY A 815 -14.58 -1.77 7.33
C GLY A 815 -13.79 -1.27 6.11
N GLU A 816 -12.66 -1.91 5.76
CA GLU A 816 -11.94 -1.62 4.51
C GLU A 816 -12.84 -1.88 3.30
N VAL A 817 -13.62 -2.95 3.33
CA VAL A 817 -14.64 -3.29 2.33
C VAL A 817 -16.01 -2.82 2.82
N SER A 818 -16.75 -2.13 1.95
CA SER A 818 -18.13 -1.74 2.25
C SER A 818 -19.00 -2.98 2.43
N PRO A 819 -19.81 -3.07 3.50
CA PRO A 819 -20.77 -4.16 3.66
C PRO A 819 -22.00 -3.99 2.74
N LEU A 820 -22.18 -2.81 2.15
CA LEU A 820 -23.25 -2.54 1.18
C LEU A 820 -22.71 -2.69 -0.26
N PRO A 821 -23.49 -3.33 -1.16
CA PRO A 821 -23.09 -3.52 -2.56
C PRO A 821 -23.21 -2.24 -3.40
N PHE A 822 -23.71 -1.15 -2.82
CA PHE A 822 -23.87 0.16 -3.46
C PHE A 822 -23.44 1.27 -2.51
N THR A 823 -23.35 2.50 -3.02
CA THR A 823 -23.11 3.70 -2.22
C THR A 823 -23.77 4.93 -2.85
N LEU A 824 -24.35 5.78 -2.01
CA LEU A 824 -24.90 7.09 -2.36
C LEU A 824 -24.05 8.23 -1.76
N ALA A 825 -23.38 7.97 -0.63
CA ALA A 825 -22.57 8.94 0.08
C ALA A 825 -21.13 9.06 -0.45
N ALA A 826 -20.60 8.05 -1.17
CA ALA A 826 -19.19 8.04 -1.59
C ALA A 826 -18.75 9.29 -2.37
N PRO A 827 -19.52 9.83 -3.33
CA PRO A 827 -19.12 11.05 -4.05
C PRO A 827 -18.90 12.23 -3.10
N LEU A 828 -19.80 12.43 -2.14
CA LEU A 828 -19.71 13.51 -1.15
C LEU A 828 -18.56 13.28 -0.17
N VAL A 829 -18.39 12.05 0.33
CA VAL A 829 -17.34 11.73 1.31
C VAL A 829 -15.94 11.84 0.70
N ARG A 830 -15.76 11.56 -0.60
CA ARG A 830 -14.47 11.74 -1.29
C ARG A 830 -14.00 13.19 -1.30
N MET A 831 -14.90 14.16 -1.19
CA MET A 831 -14.57 15.58 -1.11
C MET A 831 -13.96 15.97 0.25
N ILE A 832 -14.12 15.12 1.28
CA ILE A 832 -13.57 15.37 2.61
C ILE A 832 -12.05 15.08 2.57
N PRO A 833 -11.19 16.03 2.99
CA PRO A 833 -9.76 15.79 3.06
C PRO A 833 -9.43 14.70 4.08
N VAL A 834 -8.38 13.92 3.83
CA VAL A 834 -7.88 12.95 4.83
C VAL A 834 -6.94 13.70 5.79
N PRO A 835 -7.10 13.53 7.11
CA PRO A 835 -6.22 14.11 8.11
C PRO A 835 -4.73 13.83 7.86
#